data_AF-A0A0Q6X5L2-F1
#
_entry.id   AF-A0A0Q6X5L2-F1
#
_cell.length_a   1.000
_cell.length_b   1.000
_cell.length_c   1.000
_cell.angle_alpha   90.00
_cell.angle_beta   90.00
_cell.angle_gamma   90.00
#
_symmetry.space_group_name_H-M   'P 1'
#
loop_
_entity.id
_entity.type
_entity.pdbx_description
1 polymer ?
#
loop_
_entity_poly.entity_id
_entity_poly.type
_entity_poly.pdbx_seq_one_letter_code
_entity_poly.pdbx_strand_id
1 'polypeptide(L)'
;MAEYKFSHVTTQRYLPTPGKAPGWPFAEIGHWQMDVNGTADDWLRDLRDWRREHLVRIGYDDANYRRPELQWAQRNFVHAQMMVEDRFFFDAATGEYTVDRYLDDLEQRFGGLDSVLIWYVYPNIGIDDRNQTDLAHDLPGGLEGLKRAVDAFHRRGVRVFLPTKPWDHGTREHAESDWEAIAGIVQAVGADGINGDTYNGVPRAFFDACERRGRYVVLQPESTISCEEQLIWNVQSWGKKVPQDVVPVVAKFKWLEPRHMINLENRWSRDRNNDFQYCFFNGVGYNAWENVWGIWNGFTGRDAATLKRIATLYRGLAPLLVSRDWRPYAPTLQAGVFASAFPLDARRLWTIVNRNEYAVDGEQLAVEHAEGTRYFDMWNGVEVQPRVDGAQAVFSVALEARGFGALLAVAAGESVDGSLLARMAELARTPLQSLDKTWRPLTQQLVAIAPTPCVEKAPEGMVEIPAGEFDFAVGGVEVEGQTWAGLDVQYPWENSPRRQHRRRMDMPRFFMDRTPVTNAQFHAFVLAARYQPADAHNFLRHWVNGEPPAGWANKPVTWVGIEDARAYAAWAGKRLPHEWEWQYAAQGGDGRAYPWGEAWDASAVPPPNTGRTLAAPADVDAHLRGASPFGVLDLVGNVWQWTDEYADNHTRAAVLRGGSSYQPQTSHWYFPQAYRLDQHGKYLLMAPCKDRSGMLGFRCVVDAR
;
A
#
# COMPACT_ATOMS: atom_id res chain seq x y z
N MET A 1 3.53 46.63 -0.70
CA MET A 1 2.49 45.68 -0.26
C MET A 1 2.05 44.88 -1.46
N ALA A 2 2.40 43.61 -1.52
CA ALA A 2 1.94 42.72 -2.57
C ALA A 2 0.59 42.12 -2.13
N GLU A 3 -0.50 42.47 -2.80
CA GLU A 3 -1.82 41.88 -2.53
C GLU A 3 -1.82 40.41 -3.01
N TYR A 4 -2.17 39.47 -2.12
CA TYR A 4 -2.37 38.07 -2.47
C TYR A 4 -3.86 37.78 -2.68
N LYS A 5 -4.27 37.43 -3.90
CA LYS A 5 -5.66 37.04 -4.20
C LYS A 5 -5.84 35.52 -4.09
N PHE A 6 -6.50 35.06 -3.04
CA PHE A 6 -6.67 33.63 -2.71
C PHE A 6 -8.00 33.00 -3.14
N SER A 7 -8.80 33.62 -4.03
CA SER A 7 -10.20 33.21 -4.28
C SER A 7 -10.41 31.97 -5.16
N HIS A 8 -9.54 31.69 -6.15
CA HIS A 8 -9.72 30.58 -7.12
C HIS A 8 -8.52 29.63 -7.23
N VAL A 9 -7.33 30.05 -6.80
CA VAL A 9 -6.05 29.29 -6.90
C VAL A 9 -5.89 28.29 -5.74
N THR A 10 -6.70 28.42 -4.68
CA THR A 10 -6.64 27.63 -3.44
C THR A 10 -7.44 26.34 -3.48
N THR A 11 -7.99 25.92 -4.62
CA THR A 11 -8.62 24.58 -4.80
C THR A 11 -7.60 23.44 -4.85
N GLN A 12 -6.30 23.76 -4.86
CA GLN A 12 -5.21 22.80 -4.92
C GLN A 12 -4.91 22.16 -3.54
N ARG A 13 -4.06 21.12 -3.55
CA ARG A 13 -3.67 20.34 -2.36
C ARG A 13 -2.86 21.15 -1.34
N TYR A 14 -2.09 22.12 -1.84
CA TYR A 14 -1.13 22.91 -1.08
C TYR A 14 -1.47 24.38 -1.19
N LEU A 15 -1.15 25.15 -0.15
CA LEU A 15 -1.23 26.61 -0.23
C LEU A 15 -0.10 27.12 -1.13
N PRO A 16 -0.33 28.20 -1.89
CA PRO A 16 0.74 28.86 -2.65
C PRO A 16 1.83 29.34 -1.70
N THR A 17 3.09 29.25 -2.12
CA THR A 17 4.25 29.65 -1.31
C THR A 17 4.41 31.17 -1.23
N PRO A 18 5.00 31.71 -0.14
CA PRO A 18 5.43 33.10 -0.06
C PRO A 18 6.61 33.36 -1.00
N GLY A 19 6.91 34.64 -1.25
CA GLY A 19 7.86 35.08 -2.29
C GLY A 19 7.22 35.04 -3.68
N LYS A 20 6.85 36.19 -4.26
CA LYS A 20 6.43 36.23 -5.67
C LYS A 20 7.68 36.14 -6.55
N ALA A 21 7.72 35.19 -7.47
CA ALA A 21 8.67 35.27 -8.58
C ALA A 21 8.40 36.59 -9.36
N PRO A 22 9.42 37.25 -9.91
CA PRO A 22 9.22 38.38 -10.81
C PRO A 22 8.28 37.96 -11.94
N GLY A 23 7.39 38.85 -12.39
CA GLY A 23 6.43 38.54 -13.46
C GLY A 23 7.12 38.08 -14.76
N TRP A 24 6.33 37.54 -15.68
CA TRP A 24 6.81 37.16 -17.02
C TRP A 24 7.63 38.30 -17.67
N PRO A 25 8.75 38.01 -18.36
CA PRO A 25 9.29 36.69 -18.75
C PRO A 25 10.18 36.01 -17.70
N PHE A 26 10.30 36.56 -16.49
CA PHE A 26 11.27 36.10 -15.49
C PHE A 26 10.69 35.17 -14.43
N ALA A 27 9.44 34.73 -14.58
CA ALA A 27 8.77 33.89 -13.58
C ALA A 27 9.55 32.59 -13.30
N GLU A 28 10.02 31.89 -14.33
CA GLU A 28 10.84 30.68 -14.17
C GLU A 28 12.28 31.00 -13.75
N ILE A 29 12.78 32.19 -14.10
CA ILE A 29 14.16 32.60 -13.80
C ILE A 29 14.28 33.08 -12.35
N GLY A 30 13.30 33.76 -11.78
CA GLY A 30 13.44 34.43 -10.47
C GLY A 30 13.16 33.57 -9.24
N HIS A 31 12.92 32.27 -9.39
CA HIS A 31 12.69 31.38 -8.25
C HIS A 31 13.87 31.32 -7.27
N TRP A 32 15.11 31.57 -7.72
CA TRP A 32 16.30 31.68 -6.85
C TRP A 32 16.42 33.02 -6.11
N GLN A 33 15.60 34.02 -6.44
CA GLN A 33 15.56 35.35 -5.80
C GLN A 33 14.37 35.52 -4.84
N MET A 34 13.63 34.46 -4.53
CA MET A 34 12.44 34.56 -3.67
C MET A 34 12.83 34.92 -2.23
N ASP A 35 12.53 36.15 -1.83
CA ASP A 35 12.63 36.59 -0.43
C ASP A 35 11.40 36.14 0.37
N VAL A 36 11.48 34.92 0.91
CA VAL A 36 10.43 34.36 1.77
C VAL A 36 10.33 35.14 3.08
N ASN A 37 11.45 35.49 3.72
CA ASN A 37 11.43 36.23 4.98
C ASN A 37 10.77 37.61 4.83
N GLY A 38 11.08 38.34 3.76
CA GLY A 38 10.52 39.66 3.49
C GLY A 38 9.03 39.67 3.13
N THR A 39 8.42 38.51 2.83
CA THR A 39 7.01 38.42 2.39
C THR A 39 6.13 37.48 3.23
N ALA A 40 6.72 36.65 4.09
CA ALA A 40 5.99 35.66 4.88
C ALA A 40 4.93 36.27 5.80
N ASP A 41 5.19 37.42 6.44
CA ASP A 41 4.24 38.04 7.35
C ASP A 41 3.00 38.62 6.64
N ASP A 42 3.20 39.22 5.47
CA ASP A 42 2.10 39.67 4.60
C ASP A 42 1.27 38.48 4.12
N TRP A 43 1.94 37.43 3.65
CA TRP A 43 1.31 36.19 3.20
C TRP A 43 0.50 35.50 4.32
N LEU A 44 1.05 35.44 5.55
CA LEU A 44 0.39 34.85 6.72
C LEU A 44 -0.85 35.64 7.14
N ARG A 45 -0.79 36.97 7.10
CA ARG A 45 -1.95 37.83 7.42
C ARG A 45 -3.08 37.55 6.44
N ASP A 46 -2.80 37.61 5.14
CA ASP A 46 -3.80 37.39 4.10
C ASP A 46 -4.38 35.96 4.17
N LEU A 47 -3.57 34.95 4.51
CA LEU A 47 -4.04 33.57 4.70
C LEU A 47 -4.87 33.35 5.98
N ARG A 48 -4.64 34.12 7.04
CA ARG A 48 -5.48 34.08 8.25
C ARG A 48 -6.85 34.65 7.94
N ASP A 49 -6.91 35.73 7.16
CA ASP A 49 -8.16 36.31 6.69
C ASP A 49 -8.90 35.33 5.77
N TRP A 50 -8.21 34.74 4.80
CA TRP A 50 -8.77 33.68 3.95
C TRP A 50 -9.29 32.51 4.78
N ARG A 51 -8.50 31.99 5.74
CA ARG A 51 -8.90 30.87 6.60
C ARG A 51 -10.20 31.19 7.34
N ARG A 52 -10.32 32.38 7.93
CA ARG A 52 -11.51 32.81 8.67
C ARG A 52 -12.73 32.89 7.76
N GLU A 53 -12.61 33.56 6.62
CA GLU A 53 -13.70 33.67 5.63
C GLU A 53 -14.12 32.27 5.12
N HIS A 54 -13.13 31.45 4.81
CA HIS A 54 -13.35 30.13 4.23
C HIS A 54 -14.07 29.18 5.19
N LEU A 55 -13.64 29.12 6.46
CA LEU A 55 -14.30 28.29 7.49
C LEU A 55 -15.76 28.72 7.71
N VAL A 56 -16.06 30.02 7.65
CA VAL A 56 -17.44 30.52 7.71
C VAL A 56 -18.25 30.07 6.49
N ARG A 57 -17.66 30.18 5.28
CA ARG A 57 -18.32 29.82 4.02
C ARG A 57 -18.73 28.35 3.95
N ILE A 58 -17.88 27.45 4.45
CA ILE A 58 -18.16 26.00 4.45
C ILE A 58 -19.04 25.56 5.63
N GLY A 59 -19.49 26.49 6.48
CA GLY A 59 -20.28 26.17 7.68
C GLY A 59 -19.51 25.28 8.66
N TYR A 60 -18.20 25.53 8.84
CA TYR A 60 -17.32 24.67 9.61
C TYR A 60 -17.78 24.49 11.06
N ASP A 61 -17.89 23.23 11.48
CA ASP A 61 -18.08 22.79 12.86
C ASP A 61 -16.93 21.86 13.25
N ASP A 62 -16.39 22.08 14.44
CA ASP A 62 -15.23 21.36 14.95
C ASP A 62 -15.59 20.29 16.00
N ALA A 63 -16.88 20.02 16.22
CA ALA A 63 -17.37 19.06 17.21
C ALA A 63 -16.64 17.70 17.13
N ASN A 64 -16.41 17.17 15.92
CA ASN A 64 -15.70 15.90 15.74
C ASN A 64 -14.21 15.98 16.08
N TYR A 65 -13.56 17.15 15.95
CA TYR A 65 -12.18 17.34 16.42
C TYR A 65 -12.08 17.47 17.94
N ARG A 66 -13.18 17.85 18.62
CA ARG A 66 -13.22 17.92 20.10
C ARG A 66 -13.64 16.59 20.74
N ARG A 67 -14.29 15.71 19.99
CA ARG A 67 -14.80 14.42 20.46
C ARG A 67 -13.66 13.54 21.04
N PRO A 68 -13.71 13.15 22.34
CA PRO A 68 -12.66 12.37 22.99
C PRO A 68 -12.28 11.08 22.25
N GLU A 69 -13.28 10.39 21.69
CA GLU A 69 -13.14 9.12 20.98
C GLU A 69 -12.29 9.25 19.70
N LEU A 70 -12.18 10.45 19.12
CA LEU A 70 -11.46 10.73 17.87
C LEU A 70 -10.16 11.52 18.09
N GLN A 71 -9.89 12.02 19.29
CA GLN A 71 -8.72 12.87 19.56
C GLN A 71 -7.38 12.16 19.32
N TRP A 72 -7.34 10.82 19.36
CA TRP A 72 -6.14 10.07 19.03
C TRP A 72 -5.67 10.32 17.59
N ALA A 73 -6.57 10.65 16.65
CA ALA A 73 -6.22 10.96 15.27
C ALA A 73 -5.23 12.13 15.16
N GLN A 74 -5.31 13.07 16.10
CA GLN A 74 -4.44 14.24 16.19
C GLN A 74 -2.99 13.88 16.57
N ARG A 75 -2.75 12.62 16.97
CA ARG A 75 -1.46 12.06 17.38
C ARG A 75 -1.06 10.85 16.52
N ASN A 76 -1.72 10.66 15.38
CA ASN A 76 -1.42 9.56 14.46
C ASN A 76 -0.26 9.94 13.52
N PHE A 77 0.96 9.95 14.04
CA PHE A 77 2.15 10.41 13.35
C PHE A 77 2.75 9.37 12.42
N VAL A 78 2.68 8.09 12.79
CA VAL A 78 3.12 6.96 11.99
C VAL A 78 1.94 6.03 11.75
N HIS A 79 1.38 6.12 10.54
CA HIS A 79 0.40 5.18 10.02
C HIS A 79 1.12 4.18 9.12
N ALA A 80 0.69 2.91 9.08
CA ALA A 80 1.18 1.96 8.10
C ALA A 80 0.04 1.40 7.25
N GLN A 81 0.26 1.31 5.95
CA GLN A 81 -0.58 0.53 5.06
C GLN A 81 0.03 -0.85 4.88
N MET A 82 -0.66 -1.86 5.40
CA MET A 82 -0.14 -3.23 5.54
C MET A 82 -0.99 -4.20 4.72
N MET A 83 -0.33 -4.91 3.80
CA MET A 83 -0.95 -6.02 3.07
C MET A 83 -1.19 -7.19 4.02
N VAL A 84 -2.35 -7.83 3.94
CA VAL A 84 -2.61 -9.06 4.73
C VAL A 84 -1.73 -10.23 4.29
N GLU A 85 -1.22 -10.17 3.06
CA GLU A 85 -0.26 -11.11 2.49
C GLU A 85 1.16 -10.93 3.04
N ASP A 86 1.40 -9.91 3.89
CA ASP A 86 2.70 -9.74 4.53
C ASP A 86 2.99 -10.90 5.50
N ARG A 87 4.05 -11.65 5.21
CA ARG A 87 4.47 -12.82 5.98
C ARG A 87 4.91 -12.49 7.39
N PHE A 88 5.15 -11.23 7.75
CA PHE A 88 5.37 -10.81 9.13
C PHE A 88 4.07 -10.61 9.90
N PHE A 89 2.97 -10.31 9.20
CA PHE A 89 1.63 -10.16 9.77
C PHE A 89 0.90 -11.50 9.88
N PHE A 90 1.07 -12.41 8.92
CA PHE A 90 0.45 -13.73 8.92
C PHE A 90 1.47 -14.82 8.61
N ASP A 91 1.51 -15.85 9.46
CA ASP A 91 2.35 -17.03 9.24
C ASP A 91 1.53 -18.15 8.58
N ALA A 92 1.74 -18.34 7.28
CA ALA A 92 1.05 -19.37 6.51
C ALA A 92 1.38 -20.82 6.96
N ALA A 93 2.50 -21.04 7.66
CA ALA A 93 2.87 -22.38 8.14
C ALA A 93 2.09 -22.76 9.41
N THR A 94 1.81 -21.81 10.29
CA THR A 94 1.02 -22.04 11.52
C THR A 94 -0.45 -21.69 11.37
N GLY A 95 -0.81 -20.87 10.37
CA GLY A 95 -2.17 -20.37 10.17
C GLY A 95 -2.55 -19.24 11.13
N GLU A 96 -1.57 -18.52 11.68
CA GLU A 96 -1.78 -17.54 12.75
C GLU A 96 -1.40 -16.11 12.34
N TYR A 97 -2.15 -15.14 12.87
CA TYR A 97 -1.77 -13.73 12.84
C TYR A 97 -0.63 -13.47 13.83
N THR A 98 0.47 -12.93 13.35
CA THR A 98 1.69 -12.65 14.13
C THR A 98 1.88 -11.15 14.33
N VAL A 99 0.85 -10.47 14.85
CA VAL A 99 0.84 -9.01 15.04
C VAL A 99 2.01 -8.52 15.89
N ASP A 100 2.38 -9.22 16.96
CA ASP A 100 3.52 -8.83 17.79
C ASP A 100 4.84 -8.89 17.01
N ARG A 101 5.07 -9.92 16.20
CA ARG A 101 6.26 -10.02 15.33
C ARG A 101 6.33 -8.85 14.35
N TYR A 102 5.20 -8.51 13.73
CA TYR A 102 5.13 -7.37 12.82
C TYR A 102 5.49 -6.07 13.55
N LEU A 103 4.85 -5.79 14.69
CA LEU A 103 5.08 -4.55 15.44
C LEU A 103 6.49 -4.44 16.03
N ASP A 104 7.07 -5.54 16.51
CA ASP A 104 8.42 -5.58 17.07
C ASP A 104 9.47 -5.20 16.01
N ASP A 105 9.32 -5.69 14.77
CA ASP A 105 10.17 -5.29 13.64
C ASP A 105 10.07 -3.78 13.36
N LEU A 106 8.86 -3.23 13.26
CA LEU A 106 8.66 -1.81 12.95
C LEU A 106 9.12 -0.88 14.09
N GLU A 107 8.92 -1.31 15.35
CA GLU A 107 9.41 -0.61 16.53
C GLU A 107 10.94 -0.54 16.53
N GLN A 108 11.59 -1.66 16.24
CA GLN A 108 13.04 -1.73 16.11
C GLN A 108 13.55 -0.82 14.98
N ARG A 109 13.00 -0.94 13.76
CA ARG A 109 13.51 -0.25 12.57
C ARG A 109 13.22 1.25 12.57
N PHE A 110 11.97 1.66 12.75
CA PHE A 110 11.56 3.07 12.59
C PHE A 110 10.68 3.63 13.72
N GLY A 111 10.63 2.97 14.87
CA GLY A 111 10.03 3.52 16.08
C GLY A 111 8.55 3.26 16.26
N GLY A 112 7.98 2.31 15.52
CA GLY A 112 6.65 1.76 15.80
C GLY A 112 5.50 2.62 15.28
N LEU A 113 4.30 2.06 15.35
CA LEU A 113 3.10 2.62 14.74
C LEU A 113 2.16 3.27 15.74
N ASP A 114 1.43 4.29 15.30
CA ASP A 114 0.26 4.82 16.02
C ASP A 114 -1.03 4.19 15.45
N SER A 115 -1.03 3.85 14.15
CA SER A 115 -2.12 3.11 13.52
C SER A 115 -1.69 2.27 12.32
N VAL A 116 -2.54 1.33 11.92
CA VAL A 116 -2.36 0.46 10.75
C VAL A 116 -3.65 0.37 9.95
N LEU A 117 -3.54 0.32 8.63
CA LEU A 117 -4.59 -0.09 7.71
C LEU A 117 -4.35 -1.55 7.32
N ILE A 118 -5.29 -2.43 7.68
CA ILE A 118 -5.25 -3.85 7.28
C ILE A 118 -5.85 -3.97 5.88
N TRP A 119 -5.01 -4.13 4.87
CA TRP A 119 -5.42 -4.15 3.48
C TRP A 119 -5.60 -5.56 2.94
N TYR A 120 -6.85 -5.95 2.63
CA TYR A 120 -7.21 -7.32 2.21
C TYR A 120 -7.90 -7.43 0.84
N VAL A 121 -7.98 -6.34 0.07
CA VAL A 121 -8.86 -6.29 -1.11
C VAL A 121 -8.10 -6.37 -2.44
N TYR A 122 -7.47 -5.27 -2.85
CA TYR A 122 -6.62 -5.20 -4.04
C TYR A 122 -5.24 -5.80 -3.74
N PRO A 123 -4.52 -6.46 -4.68
CA PRO A 123 -4.79 -6.57 -6.12
C PRO A 123 -5.66 -7.76 -6.54
N ASN A 124 -5.96 -8.70 -5.64
CA ASN A 124 -6.62 -9.96 -6.02
C ASN A 124 -8.12 -9.83 -6.33
N ILE A 125 -8.80 -8.77 -5.87
CA ILE A 125 -10.25 -8.58 -6.11
C ILE A 125 -10.61 -8.61 -7.60
N GLY A 126 -11.71 -9.27 -7.93
CA GLY A 126 -12.17 -9.41 -9.31
C GLY A 126 -11.60 -10.61 -10.07
N ILE A 127 -10.75 -11.42 -9.43
CA ILE A 127 -10.45 -12.77 -9.92
C ILE A 127 -11.69 -13.67 -9.92
N ASP A 128 -12.63 -13.40 -9.00
CA ASP A 128 -13.95 -14.00 -8.91
C ASP A 128 -14.97 -12.96 -8.43
N ASP A 129 -16.23 -13.37 -8.23
CA ASP A 129 -17.32 -12.45 -7.89
C ASP A 129 -17.36 -12.01 -6.42
N ARG A 130 -16.39 -12.39 -5.58
CA ARG A 130 -16.30 -11.89 -4.21
C ARG A 130 -16.07 -10.38 -4.22
N ASN A 131 -16.94 -9.67 -3.52
CA ASN A 131 -16.80 -8.24 -3.31
C ASN A 131 -15.86 -7.93 -2.15
N GLN A 132 -15.65 -6.65 -1.91
CA GLN A 132 -14.76 -6.17 -0.85
C GLN A 132 -15.09 -6.65 0.55
N THR A 133 -16.37 -6.89 0.85
CA THR A 133 -16.77 -7.37 2.18
C THR A 133 -16.56 -8.87 2.30
N ASP A 134 -16.83 -9.63 1.23
CA ASP A 134 -16.57 -11.07 1.19
C ASP A 134 -15.08 -11.36 1.48
N LEU A 135 -14.17 -10.57 0.92
CA LEU A 135 -12.74 -10.71 1.17
C LEU A 135 -12.35 -10.46 2.64
N ALA A 136 -13.10 -9.64 3.38
CA ALA A 136 -12.91 -9.50 4.82
C ALA A 136 -13.40 -10.76 5.57
N HIS A 137 -14.53 -11.32 5.16
CA HIS A 137 -15.11 -12.54 5.73
C HIS A 137 -14.27 -13.80 5.43
N ASP A 138 -13.52 -13.79 4.32
CA ASP A 138 -12.69 -14.91 3.86
C ASP A 138 -11.26 -14.88 4.41
N LEU A 139 -10.92 -13.92 5.27
CA LEU A 139 -9.66 -13.91 6.00
C LEU A 139 -9.57 -15.12 6.96
N PRO A 140 -8.35 -15.55 7.35
CA PRO A 140 -8.15 -16.67 8.27
C PRO A 140 -8.98 -16.56 9.56
N GLY A 141 -9.88 -17.52 9.78
CA GLY A 141 -10.80 -17.52 10.93
C GLY A 141 -11.96 -16.52 10.84
N GLY A 142 -12.21 -15.96 9.65
CA GLY A 142 -13.26 -14.99 9.36
C GLY A 142 -13.15 -13.71 10.18
N LEU A 143 -14.29 -13.07 10.42
CA LEU A 143 -14.33 -11.82 11.21
C LEU A 143 -13.84 -12.01 12.65
N GLU A 144 -13.99 -13.20 13.24
CA GLU A 144 -13.44 -13.51 14.56
C GLU A 144 -11.90 -13.57 14.54
N GLY A 145 -11.31 -14.09 13.47
CA GLY A 145 -9.87 -14.05 13.25
C GLY A 145 -9.36 -12.64 13.08
N LEU A 146 -10.01 -11.84 12.21
CA LEU A 146 -9.70 -10.43 12.03
C LEU A 146 -9.86 -9.65 13.34
N LYS A 147 -10.90 -9.92 14.12
CA LYS A 147 -11.09 -9.35 15.47
C LYS A 147 -9.92 -9.66 16.39
N ARG A 148 -9.44 -10.90 16.44
CA ARG A 148 -8.27 -11.26 17.26
C ARG A 148 -7.01 -10.50 16.83
N ALA A 149 -6.81 -10.28 15.53
CA ALA A 149 -5.72 -9.45 15.02
C ALA A 149 -5.87 -7.97 15.43
N VAL A 150 -7.08 -7.40 15.32
CA VAL A 150 -7.39 -6.03 15.78
C VAL A 150 -7.13 -5.90 17.30
N ASP A 151 -7.62 -6.84 18.10
CA ASP A 151 -7.40 -6.86 19.54
C ASP A 151 -5.90 -6.96 19.87
N ALA A 152 -5.09 -7.64 19.05
CA ALA A 152 -3.65 -7.70 19.22
C ALA A 152 -2.96 -6.35 18.96
N PHE A 153 -3.37 -5.62 17.92
CA PHE A 153 -2.90 -4.25 17.71
C PHE A 153 -3.30 -3.33 18.88
N HIS A 154 -4.54 -3.45 19.37
CA HIS A 154 -5.02 -2.66 20.51
C HIS A 154 -4.24 -2.94 21.79
N ARG A 155 -3.83 -4.19 22.07
CA ARG A 155 -2.97 -4.51 23.23
C ARG A 155 -1.64 -3.76 23.19
N ARG A 156 -1.15 -3.42 22.00
CA ARG A 156 0.07 -2.64 21.77
C ARG A 156 -0.20 -1.14 21.57
N GLY A 157 -1.44 -0.69 21.75
CA GLY A 157 -1.83 0.72 21.62
C GLY A 157 -1.94 1.22 20.17
N VAL A 158 -1.93 0.32 19.19
CA VAL A 158 -2.00 0.66 17.75
C VAL A 158 -3.45 0.65 17.30
N ARG A 159 -3.91 1.72 16.64
CA ARG A 159 -5.28 1.84 16.10
C ARG A 159 -5.42 1.14 14.75
N VAL A 160 -6.61 0.65 14.43
CA VAL A 160 -6.82 -0.12 13.19
C VAL A 160 -7.85 0.54 12.28
N PHE A 161 -7.46 0.69 11.01
CA PHE A 161 -8.31 1.10 9.90
C PHE A 161 -8.66 -0.10 9.03
N LEU A 162 -9.86 -0.08 8.46
CA LEU A 162 -10.30 -1.00 7.39
C LEU A 162 -10.50 -0.23 6.08
N PRO A 163 -10.21 -0.83 4.92
CA PRO A 163 -10.35 -0.17 3.63
C PRO A 163 -11.80 -0.18 3.14
N THR A 164 -12.17 0.87 2.42
CA THR A 164 -13.33 0.92 1.53
C THR A 164 -12.96 1.66 0.25
N LYS A 165 -13.60 1.33 -0.87
CA LYS A 165 -13.41 2.03 -2.14
C LYS A 165 -14.73 2.21 -2.89
N PRO A 166 -14.86 3.30 -3.67
CA PRO A 166 -16.07 3.64 -4.40
C PRO A 166 -16.21 2.93 -5.75
N TRP A 167 -15.19 2.19 -6.20
CA TRP A 167 -15.17 1.65 -7.56
C TRP A 167 -15.61 0.18 -7.66
N ASP A 168 -15.81 -0.51 -6.53
CA ASP A 168 -16.21 -1.91 -6.47
C ASP A 168 -17.72 -2.08 -6.68
N HIS A 169 -18.15 -1.98 -7.94
CA HIS A 169 -19.54 -2.15 -8.35
C HIS A 169 -19.73 -3.22 -9.45
N GLY A 170 -18.65 -3.90 -9.84
CA GLY A 170 -18.62 -4.96 -10.84
C GLY A 170 -18.65 -6.37 -10.27
N THR A 171 -18.26 -6.53 -9.00
CA THR A 171 -18.40 -7.79 -8.25
C THR A 171 -19.82 -7.94 -7.68
N ARG A 172 -20.07 -9.05 -6.96
CA ARG A 172 -21.40 -9.38 -6.41
C ARG A 172 -21.97 -8.25 -5.57
N GLU A 173 -23.24 -7.93 -5.83
CA GLU A 173 -23.92 -6.86 -5.09
C GLU A 173 -23.98 -7.15 -3.59
N HIS A 174 -23.79 -6.11 -2.79
CA HIS A 174 -24.10 -6.15 -1.37
C HIS A 174 -25.62 -6.12 -1.18
N ALA A 175 -26.14 -6.86 -0.20
CA ALA A 175 -27.55 -6.76 0.20
C ALA A 175 -27.86 -5.41 0.87
N GLU A 176 -26.84 -4.82 1.51
CA GLU A 176 -26.88 -3.51 2.16
C GLU A 176 -26.06 -2.49 1.35
N SER A 177 -26.24 -1.20 1.61
CA SER A 177 -25.33 -0.17 1.09
C SER A 177 -23.91 -0.34 1.64
N ASP A 178 -22.89 0.08 0.89
CA ASP A 178 -21.47 -0.04 1.27
C ASP A 178 -21.18 0.50 2.68
N TRP A 179 -21.78 1.63 3.07
CA TRP A 179 -21.57 2.19 4.41
C TRP A 179 -22.17 1.35 5.54
N GLU A 180 -23.27 0.64 5.30
CA GLU A 180 -23.84 -0.27 6.30
C GLU A 180 -23.01 -1.54 6.42
N ALA A 181 -22.59 -2.10 5.29
CA ALA A 181 -21.79 -3.32 5.27
C ALA A 181 -20.41 -3.09 5.93
N ILE A 182 -19.72 -1.99 5.60
CA ILE A 182 -18.45 -1.62 6.23
C ILE A 182 -18.65 -1.29 7.72
N ALA A 183 -19.71 -0.57 8.09
CA ALA A 183 -19.99 -0.28 9.51
C ALA A 183 -20.28 -1.56 10.31
N GLY A 184 -20.90 -2.58 9.68
CA GLY A 184 -21.08 -3.91 10.25
C GLY A 184 -19.75 -4.62 10.54
N ILE A 185 -18.81 -4.60 9.60
CA ILE A 185 -17.47 -5.18 9.80
C ILE A 185 -16.71 -4.41 10.89
N VAL A 186 -16.71 -3.07 10.83
CA VAL A 186 -16.10 -2.20 11.85
C VAL A 186 -16.61 -2.54 13.24
N GLN A 187 -17.92 -2.71 13.40
CA GLN A 187 -18.54 -3.11 14.67
C GLN A 187 -18.09 -4.51 15.10
N ALA A 188 -18.11 -5.48 14.18
CA ALA A 188 -17.76 -6.87 14.47
C ALA A 188 -16.32 -7.02 14.95
N VAL A 189 -15.37 -6.32 14.32
CA VAL A 189 -13.94 -6.48 14.64
C VAL A 189 -13.41 -5.44 15.62
N GLY A 190 -14.17 -4.37 15.86
CA GLY A 190 -13.76 -3.28 16.74
C GLY A 190 -12.77 -2.30 16.13
N ALA A 191 -12.76 -2.12 14.81
CA ALA A 191 -11.86 -1.17 14.14
C ALA A 191 -12.12 0.29 14.58
N ASP A 192 -11.07 1.13 14.55
CA ASP A 192 -11.08 2.53 14.99
C ASP A 192 -11.29 3.52 13.85
N GLY A 193 -11.10 3.08 12.60
CA GLY A 193 -11.16 3.95 11.43
C GLY A 193 -11.53 3.24 10.14
N ILE A 194 -11.89 4.05 9.14
CA ILE A 194 -12.15 3.61 7.77
C ILE A 194 -11.25 4.43 6.84
N ASN A 195 -10.41 3.73 6.08
CA ASN A 195 -9.61 4.34 5.02
C ASN A 195 -10.40 4.31 3.71
N GLY A 196 -10.63 5.48 3.13
CA GLY A 196 -11.33 5.63 1.85
C GLY A 196 -10.35 5.71 0.68
N ASP A 197 -10.00 4.56 0.14
CA ASP A 197 -9.17 4.46 -1.06
C ASP A 197 -9.91 5.05 -2.27
N THR A 198 -9.24 5.92 -3.03
CA THR A 198 -9.74 6.74 -4.15
C THR A 198 -10.93 7.67 -3.85
N TYR A 199 -11.40 7.73 -2.60
CA TYR A 199 -12.38 8.73 -2.16
C TYR A 199 -11.72 10.09 -1.99
N ASN A 200 -12.15 11.10 -2.73
CA ASN A 200 -11.76 12.50 -2.46
C ASN A 200 -12.59 13.12 -1.33
N GLY A 201 -12.74 12.39 -0.24
CA GLY A 201 -13.68 12.64 0.85
C GLY A 201 -14.60 11.44 1.08
N VAL A 202 -14.51 10.80 2.25
CA VAL A 202 -15.38 9.66 2.57
C VAL A 202 -16.77 10.23 2.86
N PRO A 203 -17.84 9.70 2.25
CA PRO A 203 -19.19 10.20 2.47
C PRO A 203 -19.60 10.14 3.94
N ARG A 204 -20.34 11.15 4.39
CA ARG A 204 -20.85 11.23 5.78
C ARG A 204 -21.64 9.98 6.19
N ALA A 205 -22.30 9.32 5.23
CA ALA A 205 -23.06 8.09 5.47
C ALA A 205 -22.25 6.98 6.18
N PHE A 206 -20.94 6.87 5.92
CA PHE A 206 -20.06 5.92 6.63
C PHE A 206 -19.92 6.26 8.12
N PHE A 207 -19.76 7.55 8.43
CA PHE A 207 -19.69 8.04 9.81
C PHE A 207 -21.02 7.80 10.53
N ASP A 208 -22.13 8.22 9.92
CA ASP A 208 -23.46 8.11 10.51
C ASP A 208 -23.87 6.63 10.71
N ALA A 209 -23.48 5.72 9.80
CA ALA A 209 -23.73 4.28 9.94
C ALA A 209 -22.96 3.66 11.11
N CYS A 210 -21.69 4.04 11.31
CA CYS A 210 -20.92 3.62 12.47
C CYS A 210 -21.51 4.19 13.77
N GLU A 211 -21.91 5.46 13.78
CA GLU A 211 -22.50 6.10 14.95
C GLU A 211 -23.80 5.41 15.38
N ARG A 212 -24.69 5.08 14.42
CA ARG A 212 -25.92 4.31 14.71
C ARG A 212 -25.64 2.94 15.35
N ARG A 213 -24.46 2.36 15.07
CA ARG A 213 -23.98 1.09 15.64
C ARG A 213 -23.18 1.28 16.94
N GLY A 214 -23.14 2.50 17.48
CA GLY A 214 -22.43 2.84 18.71
C GLY A 214 -20.91 2.93 18.56
N ARG A 215 -20.41 3.19 17.35
CA ARG A 215 -18.98 3.30 17.04
C ARG A 215 -18.65 4.67 16.46
N TYR A 216 -17.75 5.39 17.13
CA TYR A 216 -17.14 6.58 16.56
C TYR A 216 -15.83 6.19 15.89
N VAL A 217 -15.70 6.51 14.61
CA VAL A 217 -14.53 6.13 13.80
C VAL A 217 -13.91 7.33 13.11
N VAL A 218 -12.60 7.23 12.87
CA VAL A 218 -11.87 8.18 12.03
C VAL A 218 -12.06 7.79 10.57
N LEU A 219 -12.62 8.70 9.77
CA LEU A 219 -12.65 8.57 8.32
C LEU A 219 -11.38 9.21 7.73
N GLN A 220 -10.69 8.47 6.86
CA GLN A 220 -9.44 8.89 6.24
C GLN A 220 -9.53 8.76 4.70
N PRO A 221 -9.98 9.80 3.97
CA PRO A 221 -10.07 9.79 2.52
C PRO A 221 -8.70 9.93 1.86
N GLU A 222 -8.61 9.41 0.64
CA GLU A 222 -7.46 9.61 -0.25
C GLU A 222 -7.35 11.04 -0.74
N SER A 223 -6.13 11.58 -0.60
CA SER A 223 -5.77 12.86 -1.18
C SER A 223 -6.62 14.01 -0.59
N THR A 224 -6.60 15.15 -1.26
CA THR A 224 -7.30 16.36 -0.87
C THR A 224 -8.80 16.16 -0.98
N ILE A 225 -9.51 16.34 0.14
CA ILE A 225 -10.96 16.40 0.19
C ILE A 225 -11.44 17.41 -0.87
N SER A 226 -12.23 16.96 -1.85
CA SER A 226 -12.65 17.79 -2.98
C SER A 226 -13.74 18.80 -2.61
N CYS A 227 -14.56 18.47 -1.60
CA CYS A 227 -15.53 19.38 -1.00
C CYS A 227 -15.08 19.72 0.42
N GLU A 228 -14.63 20.94 0.66
CA GLU A 228 -13.96 21.31 1.91
C GLU A 228 -14.87 21.22 3.14
N GLU A 229 -16.20 21.24 2.95
CA GLU A 229 -17.19 20.98 4.01
C GLU A 229 -17.00 19.60 4.64
N GLN A 230 -16.47 18.61 3.90
CA GLN A 230 -16.26 17.26 4.45
C GLN A 230 -15.13 17.20 5.48
N LEU A 231 -14.36 18.28 5.67
CA LEU A 231 -13.42 18.46 6.79
C LEU A 231 -14.10 18.28 8.15
N ILE A 232 -15.41 18.52 8.24
CA ILE A 232 -16.22 18.43 9.46
C ILE A 232 -16.30 16.98 10.00
N TRP A 233 -16.27 15.96 9.13
CA TRP A 233 -16.37 14.55 9.54
C TRP A 233 -15.17 13.67 9.13
N ASN A 234 -14.42 14.06 8.09
CA ASN A 234 -13.13 13.44 7.77
C ASN A 234 -12.04 14.13 8.61
N VAL A 235 -11.85 13.68 9.86
CA VAL A 235 -10.91 14.31 10.81
C VAL A 235 -9.43 13.97 10.57
N GLN A 236 -9.17 13.09 9.61
CA GLN A 236 -7.85 12.72 9.12
C GLN A 236 -7.90 12.59 7.59
N SER A 237 -6.75 12.61 6.92
CA SER A 237 -6.62 12.24 5.51
C SER A 237 -5.27 11.55 5.27
N TRP A 238 -5.09 10.96 4.09
CA TRP A 238 -3.75 10.56 3.63
C TRP A 238 -3.37 11.35 2.38
N GLY A 239 -2.25 12.07 2.47
CA GLY A 239 -1.77 12.99 1.45
C GLY A 239 -0.89 12.30 0.42
N LYS A 240 -0.80 12.84 -0.80
CA LYS A 240 0.08 12.29 -1.87
C LYS A 240 0.77 13.38 -2.67
N LYS A 241 1.95 13.05 -3.21
CA LYS A 241 2.73 13.84 -4.19
C LYS A 241 3.15 15.22 -3.68
N VAL A 242 4.21 15.28 -2.89
CA VAL A 242 4.82 16.55 -2.45
C VAL A 242 5.69 17.13 -3.57
N PRO A 243 5.58 18.44 -3.88
CA PRO A 243 6.50 19.12 -4.79
C PRO A 243 7.95 19.04 -4.30
N GLN A 244 8.89 18.95 -5.24
CA GLN A 244 10.34 18.91 -4.96
C GLN A 244 10.96 20.32 -5.03
N ASP A 245 10.27 21.32 -4.47
CA ASP A 245 10.68 22.72 -4.53
C ASP A 245 11.60 23.10 -3.37
N VAL A 246 12.43 24.14 -3.52
CA VAL A 246 13.32 24.60 -2.42
C VAL A 246 12.50 25.12 -1.24
N VAL A 247 11.45 25.91 -1.50
CA VAL A 247 10.54 26.43 -0.48
C VAL A 247 9.53 25.33 -0.10
N PRO A 248 9.53 24.83 1.15
CA PRO A 248 8.58 23.80 1.57
C PRO A 248 7.15 24.31 1.43
N VAL A 249 6.25 23.49 0.88
CA VAL A 249 4.84 23.87 0.71
C VAL A 249 4.03 23.66 2.01
N VAL A 250 2.99 24.48 2.20
CA VAL A 250 2.11 24.41 3.37
C VAL A 250 0.88 23.54 3.08
N ALA A 251 0.64 22.60 4.00
CA ALA A 251 -0.48 21.68 3.96
C ALA A 251 -1.81 22.41 4.22
N LYS A 252 -2.69 22.44 3.22
CA LYS A 252 -3.93 23.23 3.26
C LYS A 252 -4.89 22.82 4.38
N PHE A 253 -5.18 21.53 4.55
CA PHE A 253 -6.11 21.08 5.58
C PHE A 253 -5.55 21.22 7.00
N LYS A 254 -4.24 21.04 7.16
CA LYS A 254 -3.54 21.36 8.41
C LYS A 254 -3.63 22.85 8.72
N TRP A 255 -3.57 23.73 7.72
CA TRP A 255 -3.74 25.17 7.93
C TRP A 255 -5.18 25.54 8.32
N LEU A 256 -6.17 25.00 7.61
CA LEU A 256 -7.59 25.22 7.92
C LEU A 256 -7.94 24.74 9.34
N GLU A 257 -7.50 23.53 9.68
CA GLU A 257 -7.69 22.90 10.99
C GLU A 257 -6.38 22.24 11.46
N PRO A 258 -5.59 22.90 12.33
CA PRO A 258 -4.31 22.38 12.84
C PRO A 258 -4.38 21.03 13.55
N ARG A 259 -5.56 20.61 14.02
CA ARG A 259 -5.77 19.26 14.58
C ARG A 259 -5.96 18.19 13.51
N HIS A 260 -6.22 18.55 12.26
CA HIS A 260 -6.38 17.60 11.16
C HIS A 260 -5.03 16.96 10.83
N MET A 261 -4.96 15.64 11.05
CA MET A 261 -3.77 14.86 10.75
C MET A 261 -3.79 14.44 9.27
N ILE A 262 -2.65 14.62 8.62
CA ILE A 262 -2.43 14.14 7.26
C ILE A 262 -1.32 13.09 7.36
N ASN A 263 -1.59 11.86 6.95
CA ASN A 263 -0.54 10.85 6.80
C ASN A 263 -0.03 10.90 5.36
N LEU A 264 1.12 11.54 5.14
CA LEU A 264 1.70 11.65 3.81
C LEU A 264 2.15 10.29 3.29
N GLU A 265 1.77 9.96 2.07
CA GLU A 265 2.12 8.72 1.38
C GLU A 265 2.88 9.01 0.08
N ASN A 266 3.99 8.29 -0.09
CA ASN A 266 4.78 8.25 -1.31
C ASN A 266 5.43 6.87 -1.47
N ARG A 267 4.59 5.86 -1.74
CA ARG A 267 4.89 4.43 -1.78
C ARG A 267 5.95 4.04 -2.81
N TRP A 268 6.21 4.91 -3.79
CA TRP A 268 7.20 4.65 -4.85
C TRP A 268 8.53 5.37 -4.62
N SER A 269 8.62 6.25 -3.62
CA SER A 269 9.88 6.90 -3.34
C SER A 269 10.92 5.92 -2.80
N ARG A 270 12.15 6.07 -3.29
CA ARG A 270 13.34 5.36 -2.80
C ARG A 270 14.26 6.25 -1.96
N ASP A 271 13.90 7.54 -1.88
CA ASP A 271 14.50 8.54 -0.99
C ASP A 271 13.36 9.38 -0.42
N ARG A 272 13.08 9.21 0.86
CA ARG A 272 11.92 9.84 1.51
C ARG A 272 12.29 11.14 2.21
N ASN A 273 13.51 11.66 2.03
CA ASN A 273 13.97 12.84 2.74
C ASN A 273 13.10 14.08 2.47
N ASN A 274 12.68 14.30 1.21
CA ASN A 274 11.77 15.42 0.90
C ASN A 274 10.42 15.28 1.62
N ASP A 275 9.89 14.05 1.64
CA ASP A 275 8.61 13.75 2.26
C ASP A 275 8.68 13.96 3.78
N PHE A 276 9.76 13.51 4.42
CA PHE A 276 10.00 13.72 5.84
C PHE A 276 10.20 15.20 6.17
N GLN A 277 10.89 15.98 5.33
CA GLN A 277 11.00 17.43 5.54
C GLN A 277 9.65 18.13 5.39
N TYR A 278 8.79 17.71 4.47
CA TYR A 278 7.43 18.21 4.37
C TYR A 278 6.61 17.88 5.62
N CYS A 279 6.68 16.64 6.10
CA CYS A 279 6.00 16.22 7.33
C CYS A 279 6.48 17.07 8.50
N PHE A 280 7.80 17.21 8.62
CA PHE A 280 8.47 17.93 9.69
C PHE A 280 8.13 19.41 9.74
N PHE A 281 8.10 20.05 8.56
CA PHE A 281 7.74 21.45 8.40
C PHE A 281 6.26 21.71 8.71
N ASN A 282 5.36 20.79 8.39
CA ASN A 282 3.91 20.98 8.56
C ASN A 282 3.35 20.43 9.89
N GLY A 283 4.11 19.63 10.64
CA GLY A 283 3.58 18.96 11.84
C GLY A 283 2.53 17.89 11.50
N VAL A 284 2.77 17.14 10.41
CA VAL A 284 1.87 16.08 9.91
C VAL A 284 2.58 14.72 9.91
N GLY A 285 1.82 13.63 9.84
CA GLY A 285 2.33 12.26 9.92
C GLY A 285 2.78 11.69 8.58
N TYR A 286 3.34 10.49 8.63
CA TYR A 286 3.75 9.71 7.46
C TYR A 286 2.97 8.40 7.39
N ASN A 287 2.66 7.94 6.18
CA ASN A 287 2.16 6.60 5.89
C ASN A 287 3.32 5.71 5.46
N ALA A 288 3.84 4.90 6.38
CA ALA A 288 4.89 3.92 6.14
C ALA A 288 4.32 2.72 5.36
N TRP A 289 4.48 2.75 4.04
CA TRP A 289 4.06 1.68 3.15
C TRP A 289 5.27 1.02 2.49
N GLU A 290 5.65 -0.15 2.99
CA GLU A 290 6.82 -0.92 2.51
C GLU A 290 6.41 -2.09 1.61
N ASN A 291 5.36 -2.83 1.95
CA ASN A 291 4.82 -3.89 1.09
C ASN A 291 3.75 -3.30 0.16
N VAL A 292 4.16 -2.84 -1.02
CA VAL A 292 3.29 -2.18 -1.99
C VAL A 292 2.80 -3.22 -2.99
N TRP A 293 1.62 -3.79 -2.77
CA TRP A 293 1.05 -4.79 -3.70
C TRP A 293 1.98 -5.99 -3.93
N GLY A 294 2.62 -6.50 -2.87
CA GLY A 294 3.59 -7.58 -2.97
C GLY A 294 4.96 -7.16 -3.56
N ILE A 295 5.24 -5.85 -3.61
CA ILE A 295 6.53 -5.26 -3.96
C ILE A 295 7.14 -4.68 -2.68
N TRP A 296 8.28 -5.22 -2.27
CA TRP A 296 8.99 -4.69 -1.10
C TRP A 296 9.77 -3.41 -1.45
N ASN A 297 9.22 -2.25 -1.08
CA ASN A 297 9.87 -0.94 -1.09
C ASN A 297 10.24 -0.48 0.33
N GLY A 298 11.06 -1.30 1.01
CA GLY A 298 11.51 -1.05 2.38
C GLY A 298 12.31 0.25 2.55
N PHE A 299 12.27 0.79 3.76
CA PHE A 299 13.01 1.99 4.14
C PHE A 299 14.51 1.72 4.18
N THR A 300 15.29 2.70 3.72
CA THR A 300 16.74 2.70 3.92
C THR A 300 17.08 2.90 5.39
N GLY A 301 18.33 2.61 5.79
CA GLY A 301 18.78 2.86 7.16
C GLY A 301 18.62 4.33 7.57
N ARG A 302 18.91 5.25 6.64
CA ARG A 302 18.68 6.69 6.84
C ARG A 302 17.19 7.02 6.97
N ASP A 303 16.34 6.51 6.08
CA ASP A 303 14.89 6.80 6.12
C ASP A 303 14.26 6.32 7.44
N ALA A 304 14.58 5.10 7.84
CA ALA A 304 14.08 4.48 9.07
C ALA A 304 14.50 5.27 10.31
N ALA A 305 15.77 5.65 10.41
CA ALA A 305 16.27 6.47 11.51
C ALA A 305 15.68 7.89 11.52
N THR A 306 15.42 8.47 10.34
CA THR A 306 14.79 9.78 10.20
C THR A 306 13.36 9.75 10.74
N LEU A 307 12.54 8.79 10.27
CA LEU A 307 11.17 8.63 10.76
C LEU A 307 11.16 8.35 12.26
N LYS A 308 12.06 7.49 12.77
CA LYS A 308 12.19 7.18 14.20
C LYS A 308 12.40 8.42 15.05
N ARG A 309 13.29 9.33 14.62
CA ARG A 309 13.55 10.59 15.34
C ARG A 309 12.35 11.53 15.29
N ILE A 310 11.76 11.72 14.11
CA ILE A 310 10.58 12.56 13.93
C ILE A 310 9.44 12.06 14.81
N ALA A 311 9.13 10.76 14.74
CA ALA A 311 8.06 10.14 15.53
C ALA A 311 8.31 10.25 17.04
N THR A 312 9.55 10.03 17.49
CA THR A 312 9.93 10.18 18.91
C THR A 312 9.68 11.60 19.40
N LEU A 313 10.16 12.60 18.65
CA LEU A 313 9.93 14.02 18.97
C LEU A 313 8.45 14.38 18.96
N TYR A 314 7.72 13.90 17.95
CA TYR A 314 6.31 14.20 17.76
C TYR A 314 5.44 13.64 18.88
N ARG A 315 5.66 12.39 19.29
CA ARG A 315 4.94 11.79 20.42
C ARG A 315 5.19 12.54 21.73
N GLY A 316 6.42 13.01 21.97
CA GLY A 316 6.78 13.79 23.14
C GLY A 316 6.22 15.21 23.18
N LEU A 317 5.96 15.82 22.00
CA LEU A 317 5.53 17.22 21.87
C LEU A 317 4.17 17.37 21.14
N ALA A 318 3.37 16.31 21.08
CA ALA A 318 2.14 16.25 20.29
C ALA A 318 1.18 17.45 20.46
N PRO A 319 0.95 17.98 21.68
CA PRO A 319 0.05 19.13 21.85
C PRO A 319 0.49 20.39 21.08
N LEU A 320 1.80 20.62 20.94
CA LEU A 320 2.33 21.77 20.21
C LEU A 320 2.03 21.66 18.71
N LEU A 321 2.11 20.45 18.15
CA LEU A 321 1.93 20.19 16.71
C LEU A 321 0.50 20.43 16.22
N VAL A 322 -0.46 20.60 17.12
CA VAL A 322 -1.85 20.97 16.80
C VAL A 322 -2.21 22.40 17.23
N SER A 323 -1.19 23.23 17.49
CA SER A 323 -1.36 24.64 17.84
C SER A 323 -2.23 25.37 16.83
N ARG A 324 -3.24 26.08 17.33
CA ARG A 324 -4.09 26.96 16.52
C ARG A 324 -3.33 28.14 15.93
N ASP A 325 -2.22 28.50 16.58
CA ASP A 325 -1.33 29.60 16.27
C ASP A 325 -0.07 29.15 15.52
N TRP A 326 -0.11 27.94 14.93
CA TRP A 326 0.95 27.46 14.03
C TRP A 326 1.31 28.52 12.98
N ARG A 327 2.61 28.78 12.86
CA ARG A 327 3.19 29.74 11.93
C ARG A 327 4.25 29.04 11.06
N PRO A 328 3.92 28.66 9.82
CA PRO A 328 4.93 28.28 8.85
C PRO A 328 5.79 29.48 8.44
N TYR A 329 7.00 29.21 7.97
CA TYR A 329 7.98 30.22 7.57
C TYR A 329 8.36 31.19 8.70
N ALA A 330 8.60 30.63 9.90
CA ALA A 330 9.26 31.40 10.95
C ALA A 330 10.64 31.88 10.45
N PRO A 331 10.99 33.18 10.61
CA PRO A 331 12.19 33.76 10.03
C PRO A 331 13.44 33.01 10.44
N THR A 332 14.24 32.68 9.43
CA THR A 332 15.56 32.06 9.56
C THR A 332 16.61 33.05 9.08
N LEU A 333 17.83 32.91 9.58
CA LEU A 333 18.92 33.85 9.28
C LEU A 333 19.72 33.47 8.02
N GLN A 334 19.63 32.21 7.58
CA GLN A 334 20.38 31.70 6.44
C GLN A 334 19.47 31.21 5.31
N ALA A 335 19.92 31.43 4.07
CA ALA A 335 19.19 31.02 2.88
C ALA A 335 19.06 29.50 2.79
N GLY A 336 17.90 29.03 2.30
CA GLY A 336 17.61 27.60 2.16
C GLY A 336 17.32 26.88 3.49
N VAL A 337 17.35 27.58 4.63
CA VAL A 337 16.87 27.06 5.92
C VAL A 337 15.46 27.58 6.16
N PHE A 338 14.52 26.70 6.49
CA PHE A 338 13.13 27.07 6.75
C PHE A 338 12.68 26.53 8.09
N ALA A 339 11.86 27.29 8.80
CA ALA A 339 11.32 26.86 10.08
C ALA A 339 9.80 27.04 10.17
N SER A 340 9.16 26.22 11.01
CA SER A 340 7.76 26.36 11.42
C SER A 340 7.71 26.49 12.94
N ALA A 341 6.95 27.48 13.43
CA ALA A 341 6.75 27.70 14.86
C ALA A 341 5.38 27.17 15.31
N PHE A 342 5.39 26.42 16.41
CA PHE A 342 4.24 25.77 17.04
C PHE A 342 4.15 26.24 18.49
N PRO A 343 3.48 27.38 18.77
CA PRO A 343 3.32 27.90 20.13
C PRO A 343 2.14 27.25 20.86
N LEU A 344 2.27 26.96 22.14
CA LEU A 344 1.17 26.57 23.01
C LEU A 344 1.50 27.00 24.44
N ASP A 345 0.65 27.87 24.99
CA ASP A 345 0.81 28.42 26.34
C ASP A 345 2.24 28.96 26.57
N ALA A 346 2.94 28.43 27.58
CA ALA A 346 4.29 28.82 27.98
C ALA A 346 5.42 28.15 27.17
N ARG A 347 5.09 27.48 26.06
CA ARG A 347 6.04 26.69 25.25
C ARG A 347 5.95 27.07 23.78
N ARG A 348 7.07 26.98 23.07
CA ARG A 348 7.11 27.17 21.62
C ARG A 348 8.14 26.27 20.99
N LEU A 349 7.70 25.42 20.07
CA LEU A 349 8.57 24.55 19.27
C LEU A 349 8.82 25.19 17.91
N TRP A 350 10.06 25.20 17.45
CA TRP A 350 10.42 25.43 16.07
C TRP A 350 10.93 24.13 15.46
N THR A 351 10.31 23.66 14.39
CA THR A 351 10.91 22.64 13.52
C THR A 351 11.67 23.33 12.41
N ILE A 352 12.85 22.85 12.08
CA ILE A 352 13.79 23.47 11.15
C ILE A 352 14.19 22.43 10.11
N VAL A 353 14.19 22.82 8.83
CA VAL A 353 14.67 22.00 7.73
C VAL A 353 15.76 22.75 6.96
N ASN A 354 16.87 22.09 6.71
CA ASN A 354 17.88 22.57 5.76
C ASN A 354 17.55 22.03 4.37
N ARG A 355 17.24 22.91 3.42
CA ARG A 355 16.94 22.52 2.03
C ARG A 355 18.19 22.55 1.15
N ASN A 356 19.34 22.97 1.67
CA ASN A 356 20.61 22.93 0.97
C ASN A 356 21.15 21.49 0.86
N GLU A 357 21.92 21.24 -0.19
CA GLU A 357 22.63 19.96 -0.42
C GLU A 357 23.91 19.82 0.40
N TYR A 358 24.26 20.85 1.16
CA TYR A 358 25.41 20.92 2.04
C TYR A 358 24.97 21.24 3.47
N ALA A 359 25.82 20.89 4.44
CA ALA A 359 25.59 21.22 5.83
C ALA A 359 25.67 22.74 6.05
N VAL A 360 24.81 23.26 6.92
CA VAL A 360 24.78 24.68 7.30
C VAL A 360 25.08 24.76 8.79
N ASP A 361 25.95 25.69 9.19
CA ASP A 361 26.35 25.93 10.58
C ASP A 361 26.30 27.43 10.90
N GLY A 362 26.40 27.77 12.18
CA GLY A 362 26.28 29.13 12.69
C GLY A 362 24.83 29.53 13.00
N GLU A 363 24.56 30.83 13.07
CA GLU A 363 23.28 31.39 13.50
C GLU A 363 22.16 31.04 12.50
N GLN A 364 21.12 30.34 12.95
CA GLN A 364 19.97 29.90 12.12
C GLN A 364 18.66 30.60 12.48
N LEU A 365 18.46 30.89 13.76
CA LEU A 365 17.22 31.45 14.28
C LEU A 365 17.51 32.63 15.21
N ALA A 366 16.74 33.69 15.06
CA ALA A 366 16.60 34.76 16.06
C ALA A 366 15.13 34.81 16.48
N VAL A 367 14.87 34.59 17.77
CA VAL A 367 13.51 34.52 18.32
C VAL A 367 13.37 35.50 19.48
N GLU A 368 12.14 35.92 19.76
CA GLU A 368 11.85 36.76 20.93
C GLU A 368 12.32 36.09 22.22
N HIS A 369 13.02 36.85 23.07
CA HIS A 369 13.55 36.40 24.35
C HIS A 369 12.85 37.09 25.51
N ALA A 370 12.43 36.30 26.49
CA ALA A 370 12.00 36.77 27.80
C ALA A 370 12.95 36.24 28.87
N GLU A 371 13.24 37.06 29.88
CA GLU A 371 14.11 36.69 30.99
C GLU A 371 13.62 35.39 31.67
N GLY A 372 14.55 34.48 31.96
CA GLY A 372 14.25 33.17 32.55
C GLY A 372 13.73 32.11 31.58
N THR A 373 13.57 32.42 30.29
CA THR A 373 13.25 31.41 29.26
C THR A 373 14.42 30.45 29.09
N ARG A 374 14.12 29.14 29.06
CA ARG A 374 15.07 28.07 28.78
C ARG A 374 14.87 27.53 27.37
N TYR A 375 15.95 27.10 26.75
CA TYR A 375 15.94 26.67 25.36
C TYR A 375 16.60 25.30 25.19
N PHE A 376 15.99 24.46 24.37
CA PHE A 376 16.44 23.09 24.17
C PHE A 376 16.53 22.78 22.68
N ASP A 377 17.67 22.29 22.24
CA ASP A 377 17.78 21.60 20.96
C ASP A 377 17.16 20.22 21.13
N MET A 378 15.90 20.11 20.75
CA MET A 378 15.12 18.87 20.86
C MET A 378 15.54 17.83 19.83
N TRP A 379 16.25 18.22 18.77
CA TRP A 379 16.74 17.28 17.76
C TRP A 379 17.98 16.53 18.27
N ASN A 380 18.84 17.22 19.00
CA ASN A 380 20.04 16.67 19.62
C ASN A 380 19.87 16.32 21.11
N GLY A 381 18.72 16.64 21.72
CA GLY A 381 18.37 16.28 23.09
C GLY A 381 19.17 17.04 24.17
N VAL A 382 19.53 18.30 23.91
CA VAL A 382 20.39 19.09 24.81
C VAL A 382 19.79 20.46 25.13
N GLU A 383 20.04 20.97 26.34
CA GLU A 383 19.76 22.37 26.69
C GLU A 383 20.82 23.26 26.03
N VAL A 384 20.38 24.38 25.45
CA VAL A 384 21.24 25.31 24.70
C VAL A 384 21.12 26.72 25.25
N GLN A 385 22.23 27.45 25.23
CA GLN A 385 22.28 28.85 25.64
C GLN A 385 22.31 29.74 24.39
N PRO A 386 21.34 30.66 24.21
CA PRO A 386 21.40 31.61 23.11
C PRO A 386 22.45 32.69 23.33
N ARG A 387 22.87 33.32 22.24
CA ARG A 387 23.38 34.69 22.30
C ARG A 387 22.19 35.63 22.45
N VAL A 388 22.06 36.31 23.59
CA VAL A 388 21.01 37.32 23.78
C VAL A 388 21.48 38.64 23.17
N ASP A 389 20.68 39.18 22.25
CA ASP A 389 20.93 40.44 21.56
C ASP A 389 19.68 41.33 21.67
N GLY A 390 19.70 42.24 22.64
CA GLY A 390 18.53 43.02 23.02
C GLY A 390 17.37 42.13 23.46
N ALA A 391 16.25 42.20 22.74
CA ALA A 391 15.04 41.40 22.99
C ALA A 391 15.03 40.05 22.24
N GLN A 392 16.13 39.68 21.58
CA GLN A 392 16.23 38.44 20.80
C GLN A 392 17.20 37.44 21.41
N ALA A 393 16.85 36.17 21.32
CA ALA A 393 17.73 35.04 21.55
C ALA A 393 18.13 34.46 20.18
N VAL A 394 19.43 34.51 19.90
CA VAL A 394 20.02 34.04 18.64
C VAL A 394 20.68 32.68 18.86
N PHE A 395 20.32 31.71 18.02
CA PHE A 395 20.75 30.32 18.13
C PHE A 395 21.62 29.90 16.96
N SER A 396 22.80 29.37 17.28
CA SER A 396 23.62 28.62 16.33
C SER A 396 23.23 27.15 16.37
N VAL A 397 22.82 26.62 15.22
CA VAL A 397 22.39 25.22 15.08
C VAL A 397 23.07 24.63 13.85
N ALA A 398 23.86 23.58 14.06
CA ALA A 398 24.44 22.82 12.95
C ALA A 398 23.38 21.90 12.35
N LEU A 399 23.15 22.05 11.04
CA LEU A 399 22.19 21.26 10.28
C LEU A 399 22.93 20.46 9.21
N GLU A 400 22.74 19.14 9.21
CA GLU A 400 23.23 18.28 8.12
C GLU A 400 22.71 18.74 6.75
N ALA A 401 23.39 18.34 5.67
CA ALA A 401 22.85 18.47 4.32
C ALA A 401 21.48 17.81 4.23
N ARG A 402 20.49 18.54 3.68
CA ARG A 402 19.08 18.09 3.65
C ARG A 402 18.56 17.66 5.03
N GLY A 403 19.12 18.23 6.09
CA GLY A 403 18.91 17.84 7.48
C GLY A 403 17.73 18.50 8.17
N PHE A 404 17.65 18.27 9.48
CA PHE A 404 16.57 18.66 10.36
C PHE A 404 17.14 19.27 11.64
N GLY A 405 16.37 20.14 12.28
CA GLY A 405 16.66 20.68 13.62
C GLY A 405 15.38 21.02 14.37
N ALA A 406 15.44 21.09 15.70
CA ALA A 406 14.28 21.45 16.49
C ALA A 406 14.69 22.24 17.73
N LEU A 407 14.10 23.43 17.91
CA LEU A 407 14.33 24.27 19.09
C LEU A 407 13.04 24.34 19.91
N LEU A 408 13.11 24.15 21.21
CA LEU A 408 12.00 24.35 22.13
C LEU A 408 12.34 25.47 23.11
N ALA A 409 11.53 26.52 23.13
CA ALA A 409 11.54 27.52 24.20
C ALA A 409 10.51 27.16 25.26
N VAL A 410 10.90 27.32 26.52
CA VAL A 410 10.08 27.02 27.70
C VAL A 410 10.21 28.17 28.67
N ALA A 411 9.08 28.80 29.03
CA ALA A 411 9.08 29.93 29.95
C ALA A 411 9.59 29.55 31.35
N ALA A 412 9.96 30.57 32.13
CA ALA A 412 10.43 30.38 33.49
C ALA A 412 9.43 29.55 34.34
N GLY A 413 9.94 28.55 35.06
CA GLY A 413 9.14 27.69 35.95
C GLY A 413 8.53 26.45 35.29
N GLU A 414 8.57 26.34 33.96
CA GLU A 414 8.08 25.16 33.23
C GLU A 414 9.18 24.09 33.05
N SER A 415 8.77 22.82 33.00
CA SER A 415 9.68 21.68 32.84
C SER A 415 9.58 21.01 31.47
N VAL A 416 10.73 20.57 30.95
CA VAL A 416 10.81 19.63 29.82
C VAL A 416 10.92 18.20 30.34
N ASP A 417 10.32 17.26 29.62
CA ASP A 417 10.50 15.83 29.89
C ASP A 417 11.96 15.42 29.65
N GLY A 418 12.68 15.17 30.74
CA GLY A 418 14.07 14.73 30.68
C GLY A 418 14.27 13.37 30.02
N SER A 419 13.25 12.51 30.02
CA SER A 419 13.33 11.20 29.33
C SER A 419 13.30 11.36 27.81
N LEU A 420 12.48 12.30 27.31
CA LEU A 420 12.46 12.67 25.90
C LEU A 420 13.82 13.25 25.46
N LEU A 421 14.40 14.17 26.24
CA LEU A 421 15.72 14.74 25.94
C LEU A 421 16.80 13.65 25.88
N ALA A 422 16.84 12.76 26.89
CA ALA A 422 17.80 11.67 26.92
C ALA A 422 17.63 10.73 25.71
N ARG A 423 16.39 10.42 25.33
CA ARG A 423 16.10 9.58 24.16
C ARG A 423 16.51 10.24 22.85
N MET A 424 16.23 11.53 22.68
CA MET A 424 16.64 12.28 21.49
C MET A 424 18.17 12.36 21.39
N ALA A 425 18.85 12.61 22.52
CA ALA A 425 20.31 12.61 22.58
C ALA A 425 20.92 11.24 22.22
N GLU A 426 20.32 10.14 22.70
CA GLU A 426 20.72 8.79 22.33
C GLU A 426 20.58 8.56 20.82
N LEU A 427 19.43 8.90 20.24
CA LEU A 427 19.19 8.75 18.80
C LEU A 427 20.15 9.62 17.98
N ALA A 428 20.48 10.82 18.45
CA ALA A 428 21.36 11.78 17.77
C ALA A 428 22.84 11.37 17.72
N ARG A 429 23.29 10.42 18.55
CA ARG A 429 24.69 9.94 18.57
C ARG A 429 25.20 9.45 17.22
N THR A 430 24.31 8.92 16.38
CA THR A 430 24.64 8.49 15.02
C THR A 430 24.14 9.52 14.02
N PRO A 431 24.99 10.33 13.36
CA PRO A 431 24.53 11.31 12.37
C PRO A 431 23.68 10.65 11.28
N LEU A 432 22.56 11.26 10.87
CA LEU A 432 21.70 10.66 9.85
C LEU A 432 22.46 10.55 8.53
N GLN A 433 23.36 11.48 8.23
CA GLN A 433 24.19 11.47 7.02
C GLN A 433 25.20 10.33 6.97
N SER A 434 25.50 9.68 8.10
CA SER A 434 26.38 8.50 8.14
C SER A 434 25.66 7.17 7.84
N LEU A 435 24.33 7.18 7.79
CA LEU A 435 23.54 5.98 7.56
C LEU A 435 23.38 5.69 6.06
N ASP A 436 23.25 4.41 5.71
CA ASP A 436 23.02 4.02 4.32
C ASP A 436 21.69 4.58 3.81
N LYS A 437 21.77 5.27 2.67
CA LYS A 437 20.63 5.83 1.92
C LYS A 437 20.35 5.05 0.64
N THR A 438 21.04 3.93 0.42
CA THR A 438 20.93 3.14 -0.81
C THR A 438 19.76 2.19 -0.68
N TRP A 439 18.72 2.44 -1.46
CA TRP A 439 17.63 1.48 -1.59
C TRP A 439 18.05 0.25 -2.40
N ARG A 440 17.58 -0.94 -2.00
CA ARG A 440 17.86 -2.22 -2.67
C ARG A 440 16.56 -3.03 -2.79
N PRO A 441 16.29 -3.68 -3.95
CA PRO A 441 15.15 -4.57 -4.08
C PRO A 441 15.35 -5.81 -3.21
N LEU A 442 14.26 -6.35 -2.67
CA LEU A 442 14.29 -7.67 -2.03
C LEU A 442 14.38 -8.75 -3.11
N THR A 443 15.26 -9.73 -2.90
CA THR A 443 15.39 -10.89 -3.78
C THR A 443 14.24 -11.86 -3.52
N GLN A 444 13.63 -12.35 -4.60
CA GLN A 444 12.63 -13.40 -4.54
C GLN A 444 13.22 -14.73 -5.02
N GLN A 445 12.66 -15.83 -4.53
CA GLN A 445 13.05 -17.19 -4.91
C GLN A 445 11.86 -17.91 -5.52
N LEU A 446 12.12 -18.60 -6.64
CA LEU A 446 11.20 -19.59 -7.19
C LEU A 446 11.11 -20.80 -6.24
N VAL A 447 9.90 -21.13 -5.79
CA VAL A 447 9.62 -22.35 -5.04
C VAL A 447 9.81 -23.54 -5.96
N ALA A 448 10.65 -24.48 -5.55
CA ALA A 448 11.01 -25.61 -6.38
C ALA A 448 9.80 -26.51 -6.69
N ILE A 449 9.62 -26.84 -7.98
CA ILE A 449 8.73 -27.90 -8.44
C ILE A 449 9.60 -29.13 -8.70
N ALA A 450 9.41 -30.19 -7.92
CA ALA A 450 10.19 -31.42 -8.08
C ALA A 450 9.83 -32.11 -9.40
N PRO A 451 10.81 -32.63 -10.17
CA PRO A 451 10.53 -33.42 -11.35
C PRO A 451 9.82 -34.72 -10.98
N THR A 452 8.93 -35.15 -11.85
CA THR A 452 8.26 -36.45 -11.82
C THR A 452 9.20 -37.55 -12.34
N PRO A 453 8.93 -38.83 -12.03
CA PRO A 453 9.59 -39.93 -12.71
C PRO A 453 9.33 -39.88 -14.22
N CYS A 454 10.40 -39.91 -15.02
CA CYS A 454 10.29 -39.83 -16.47
C CYS A 454 9.48 -41.01 -17.05
N VAL A 455 8.56 -40.72 -17.97
CA VAL A 455 7.79 -41.73 -18.71
C VAL A 455 8.09 -41.70 -20.21
N GLU A 456 7.90 -42.84 -20.89
CA GLU A 456 8.19 -42.94 -22.34
C GLU A 456 6.99 -42.57 -23.22
N LYS A 457 5.76 -42.82 -22.74
CA LYS A 457 4.52 -42.57 -23.48
C LYS A 457 3.63 -41.61 -22.69
N ALA A 458 2.84 -40.82 -23.42
CA ALA A 458 1.86 -39.92 -22.82
C ALA A 458 0.89 -40.70 -21.91
N PRO A 459 0.76 -40.31 -20.63
CA PRO A 459 -0.32 -40.79 -19.78
C PRO A 459 -1.69 -40.48 -20.37
N GLU A 460 -2.73 -41.21 -19.92
CA GLU A 460 -4.09 -40.96 -20.37
C GLU A 460 -4.52 -39.50 -20.12
N GLY A 461 -5.11 -38.87 -21.14
CA GLY A 461 -5.55 -37.47 -21.09
C GLY A 461 -4.44 -36.43 -21.28
N MET A 462 -3.18 -36.84 -21.47
CA MET A 462 -2.06 -35.93 -21.75
C MET A 462 -1.65 -35.96 -23.23
N VAL A 463 -1.04 -34.86 -23.69
CA VAL A 463 -0.43 -34.73 -25.02
C VAL A 463 1.07 -34.55 -24.90
N GLU A 464 1.80 -34.99 -25.92
CA GLU A 464 3.25 -34.80 -26.01
C GLU A 464 3.58 -33.36 -26.40
N ILE A 465 4.49 -32.75 -25.65
CA ILE A 465 5.13 -31.49 -26.00
C ILE A 465 6.58 -31.84 -26.42
N PRO A 466 6.94 -31.65 -27.70
CA PRO A 466 8.24 -32.08 -28.21
C PRO A 466 9.37 -31.24 -27.60
N ALA A 467 10.58 -31.78 -27.56
CA ALA A 467 11.76 -30.97 -27.24
C ALA A 467 12.00 -29.92 -28.33
N GLY A 468 12.52 -28.75 -27.96
CA GLY A 468 12.82 -27.69 -28.93
C GLY A 468 13.40 -26.44 -28.32
N GLU A 469 13.91 -25.55 -29.17
CA GLU A 469 14.33 -24.22 -28.74
C GLU A 469 13.11 -23.32 -28.54
N PHE A 470 13.14 -22.51 -27.48
CA PHE A 470 12.06 -21.60 -27.14
C PHE A 470 12.59 -20.25 -26.68
N ASP A 471 12.06 -19.17 -27.27
CA ASP A 471 12.28 -17.81 -26.80
C ASP A 471 11.20 -17.45 -25.78
N PHE A 472 11.43 -17.77 -24.50
CA PHE A 472 10.55 -17.36 -23.41
C PHE A 472 10.60 -15.84 -23.28
N ALA A 473 9.49 -15.18 -23.60
CA ALA A 473 9.29 -13.75 -23.44
C ALA A 473 7.92 -13.50 -22.79
N VAL A 474 7.92 -12.83 -21.65
CA VAL A 474 6.72 -12.60 -20.85
C VAL A 474 6.85 -11.31 -20.06
N GLY A 475 5.70 -10.68 -19.74
CA GLY A 475 5.66 -9.78 -18.60
C GLY A 475 4.35 -9.78 -17.82
N GLY A 476 4.45 -9.46 -16.54
CA GLY A 476 3.28 -9.41 -15.67
C GLY A 476 2.35 -8.25 -15.99
N VAL A 477 1.04 -8.53 -15.85
CA VAL A 477 -0.04 -7.57 -16.07
C VAL A 477 -0.51 -6.89 -14.79
N GLU A 478 0.09 -7.21 -13.62
CA GLU A 478 -0.28 -6.60 -12.34
C GLU A 478 -0.13 -5.07 -12.37
N VAL A 479 -1.14 -4.39 -11.80
CA VAL A 479 -1.34 -2.95 -11.94
C VAL A 479 -0.54 -2.17 -10.87
N GLU A 480 -0.03 -1.01 -11.30
CA GLU A 480 0.99 -0.14 -10.69
C GLU A 480 2.45 -0.64 -10.84
N GLY A 481 3.40 0.30 -10.92
CA GLY A 481 4.81 0.01 -11.20
C GLY A 481 5.21 0.22 -12.68
N GLN A 482 6.46 0.57 -12.92
CA GLN A 482 7.03 0.80 -14.26
C GLN A 482 8.15 -0.22 -14.57
N THR A 483 9.27 0.20 -15.14
CA THR A 483 10.45 -0.66 -15.41
C THR A 483 11.40 -0.73 -14.22
N TRP A 484 10.84 -0.89 -13.01
CA TRP A 484 11.59 -0.81 -11.76
C TRP A 484 12.07 -2.18 -11.29
N ALA A 485 13.26 -2.24 -10.68
CA ALA A 485 13.68 -3.41 -9.90
C ALA A 485 12.77 -3.59 -8.67
N GLY A 486 12.54 -4.85 -8.28
CA GLY A 486 11.65 -5.27 -7.19
C GLY A 486 10.20 -5.51 -7.60
N LEU A 487 9.81 -5.09 -8.81
CA LEU A 487 8.46 -5.27 -9.34
C LEU A 487 8.23 -6.73 -9.77
N ASP A 488 7.00 -7.23 -9.61
CA ASP A 488 6.57 -8.53 -10.15
C ASP A 488 7.36 -9.74 -9.58
N VAL A 489 7.89 -10.63 -10.41
CA VAL A 489 8.60 -11.86 -10.02
C VAL A 489 10.09 -11.85 -10.39
N GLN A 490 10.89 -12.77 -9.84
CA GLN A 490 12.31 -12.95 -10.17
C GLN A 490 12.61 -14.39 -10.62
N TYR A 491 12.92 -14.58 -11.90
CA TYR A 491 13.34 -15.90 -12.38
C TYR A 491 14.77 -16.25 -11.95
N PRO A 492 15.14 -17.54 -11.86
CA PRO A 492 16.45 -17.97 -11.36
C PRO A 492 17.68 -17.41 -12.09
N TRP A 493 17.51 -16.91 -13.33
CA TRP A 493 18.60 -16.31 -14.13
C TRP A 493 18.69 -14.80 -14.02
N GLU A 494 17.94 -14.21 -13.12
CA GLU A 494 17.80 -12.77 -12.96
C GLU A 494 18.41 -12.33 -11.62
N ASN A 495 18.94 -11.11 -11.60
CA ASN A 495 19.57 -10.53 -10.41
C ASN A 495 18.62 -9.69 -9.56
N SER A 496 17.38 -9.48 -10.02
CA SER A 496 16.36 -8.72 -9.30
C SER A 496 14.97 -9.02 -9.87
N PRO A 497 13.90 -8.93 -9.06
CA PRO A 497 12.55 -8.99 -9.57
C PRO A 497 12.28 -7.83 -10.53
N ARG A 498 11.54 -8.08 -11.60
CA ARG A 498 11.16 -7.08 -12.62
C ARG A 498 9.92 -7.55 -13.36
N ARG A 499 9.24 -6.66 -14.09
CA ARG A 499 8.02 -7.00 -14.85
C ARG A 499 8.25 -7.74 -16.16
N GLN A 500 9.39 -7.54 -16.81
CA GLN A 500 9.62 -7.99 -18.19
C GLN A 500 10.79 -8.95 -18.22
N HIS A 501 10.58 -10.10 -18.86
CA HIS A 501 11.51 -11.22 -18.84
C HIS A 501 11.71 -11.76 -20.24
N ARG A 502 12.97 -12.10 -20.55
CA ARG A 502 13.32 -12.76 -21.80
C ARG A 502 14.47 -13.72 -21.60
N ARG A 503 14.33 -14.95 -22.09
CA ARG A 503 15.38 -15.95 -22.11
C ARG A 503 15.17 -16.98 -23.23
N ARG A 504 16.22 -17.26 -23.98
CA ARG A 504 16.26 -18.45 -24.85
C ARG A 504 16.50 -19.70 -24.01
N MET A 505 15.71 -20.73 -24.23
CA MET A 505 15.70 -21.97 -23.48
C MET A 505 15.71 -23.18 -24.42
N ASP A 506 16.38 -24.24 -24.00
CA ASP A 506 16.25 -25.57 -24.60
C ASP A 506 15.19 -26.33 -23.81
N MET A 507 14.00 -26.47 -24.39
CA MET A 507 12.87 -27.15 -23.75
C MET A 507 13.05 -28.66 -23.89
N PRO A 508 13.03 -29.43 -22.77
CA PRO A 508 12.99 -30.88 -22.85
C PRO A 508 11.65 -31.36 -23.41
N ARG A 509 11.60 -32.62 -23.83
CA ARG A 509 10.33 -33.30 -24.13
C ARG A 509 9.58 -33.54 -22.81
N PHE A 510 8.27 -33.29 -22.78
CA PHE A 510 7.42 -33.60 -21.63
C PHE A 510 5.97 -33.88 -22.09
N PHE A 511 5.12 -34.30 -21.16
CA PHE A 511 3.68 -34.49 -21.40
C PHE A 511 2.88 -33.49 -20.59
N MET A 512 1.84 -32.90 -21.18
CA MET A 512 0.94 -31.95 -20.51
C MET A 512 -0.50 -32.45 -20.58
N ASP A 513 -1.27 -32.25 -19.52
CA ASP A 513 -2.71 -32.47 -19.57
C ASP A 513 -3.33 -31.69 -20.74
N ARG A 514 -4.08 -32.40 -21.58
CA ARG A 514 -4.74 -31.82 -22.75
C ARG A 514 -5.68 -30.69 -22.35
N THR A 515 -6.29 -30.81 -21.19
CA THR A 515 -7.30 -29.90 -20.64
C THR A 515 -6.97 -29.56 -19.18
N PRO A 516 -7.52 -28.48 -18.59
CA PRO A 516 -7.50 -28.32 -17.14
C PRO A 516 -8.09 -29.54 -16.41
N VAL A 517 -7.67 -29.75 -15.17
CA VAL A 517 -8.21 -30.82 -14.32
C VAL A 517 -9.71 -30.61 -14.11
N THR A 518 -10.51 -31.63 -14.36
CA THR A 518 -11.98 -31.55 -14.27
C THR A 518 -12.48 -31.84 -12.86
N ASN A 519 -13.72 -31.45 -12.56
CA ASN A 519 -14.36 -31.81 -11.29
C ASN A 519 -14.44 -33.33 -11.11
N ALA A 520 -14.69 -34.12 -12.18
CA ALA A 520 -14.72 -35.58 -12.08
C ALA A 520 -13.36 -36.18 -11.71
N GLN A 521 -12.27 -35.66 -12.29
CA GLN A 521 -10.92 -36.09 -11.96
C GLN A 521 -10.55 -35.73 -10.52
N PHE A 522 -10.86 -34.49 -10.10
CA PHE A 522 -10.60 -34.05 -8.73
C PHE A 522 -11.46 -34.79 -7.70
N HIS A 523 -12.69 -35.14 -8.05
CA HIS A 523 -13.57 -35.96 -7.18
C HIS A 523 -13.01 -37.36 -6.97
N ALA A 524 -12.49 -38.00 -8.02
CA ALA A 524 -11.79 -39.28 -7.90
C ALA A 524 -10.58 -39.17 -6.95
N PHE A 525 -9.82 -38.08 -7.03
CA PHE A 525 -8.74 -37.78 -6.08
C PHE A 525 -9.25 -37.66 -4.63
N VAL A 526 -10.26 -36.82 -4.40
CA VAL A 526 -10.84 -36.59 -3.06
C VAL A 526 -11.28 -37.90 -2.43
N LEU A 527 -11.97 -38.76 -3.19
CA LEU A 527 -12.43 -40.07 -2.71
C LEU A 527 -11.29 -41.05 -2.46
N ALA A 528 -10.36 -41.19 -3.42
CA ALA A 528 -9.29 -42.19 -3.35
C ALA A 528 -8.24 -41.83 -2.29
N ALA A 529 -7.84 -40.56 -2.21
CA ALA A 529 -6.85 -40.07 -1.25
C ALA A 529 -7.46 -39.72 0.11
N ARG A 530 -8.81 -39.69 0.23
CA ARG A 530 -9.53 -39.14 1.39
C ARG A 530 -9.05 -37.74 1.74
N TYR A 531 -8.84 -36.93 0.70
CA TYR A 531 -8.19 -35.63 0.83
C TYR A 531 -9.10 -34.65 1.57
N GLN A 532 -8.55 -34.03 2.61
CA GLN A 532 -9.17 -32.93 3.35
C GLN A 532 -8.07 -31.89 3.63
N PRO A 533 -8.22 -30.64 3.16
CA PRO A 533 -7.27 -29.60 3.51
C PRO A 533 -7.39 -29.23 4.99
N ALA A 534 -6.30 -28.73 5.57
CA ALA A 534 -6.29 -28.28 6.97
C ALA A 534 -7.30 -27.14 7.23
N ASP A 535 -7.46 -26.26 6.25
CA ASP A 535 -8.47 -25.23 6.20
C ASP A 535 -9.46 -25.57 5.08
N ALA A 536 -10.72 -25.80 5.42
CA ALA A 536 -11.79 -26.13 4.49
C ALA A 536 -12.57 -24.90 3.98
N HIS A 537 -12.28 -23.70 4.47
CA HIS A 537 -12.96 -22.49 4.03
C HIS A 537 -12.74 -22.26 2.54
N ASN A 538 -13.82 -21.97 1.82
CA ASN A 538 -13.86 -21.87 0.36
C ASN A 538 -13.33 -23.09 -0.42
N PHE A 539 -12.98 -24.22 0.21
CA PHE A 539 -12.55 -25.42 -0.50
C PHE A 539 -13.71 -26.03 -1.27
N LEU A 540 -13.58 -26.10 -2.60
CA LEU A 540 -14.62 -26.60 -3.50
C LEU A 540 -15.98 -25.96 -3.19
N ARG A 541 -16.00 -24.63 -2.98
CA ARG A 541 -17.17 -23.87 -2.50
C ARG A 541 -18.46 -24.15 -3.28
N HIS A 542 -18.35 -24.48 -4.56
CA HIS A 542 -19.47 -24.80 -5.45
C HIS A 542 -20.02 -26.23 -5.30
N TRP A 543 -19.29 -27.14 -4.66
CA TRP A 543 -19.72 -28.52 -4.46
C TRP A 543 -20.81 -28.61 -3.40
N VAL A 544 -21.74 -29.54 -3.60
CA VAL A 544 -22.87 -29.75 -2.70
C VAL A 544 -22.75 -31.14 -2.11
N ASN A 545 -22.71 -31.24 -0.78
CA ASN A 545 -22.54 -32.51 -0.06
C ASN A 545 -21.29 -33.31 -0.48
N GLY A 546 -20.20 -32.62 -0.82
CA GLY A 546 -18.94 -33.26 -1.24
C GLY A 546 -18.93 -33.76 -2.69
N GLU A 547 -19.94 -33.40 -3.48
CA GLU A 547 -20.06 -33.79 -4.89
C GLU A 547 -20.06 -32.57 -5.82
N PRO A 548 -19.46 -32.67 -7.02
CA PRO A 548 -19.61 -31.67 -8.06
C PRO A 548 -21.09 -31.41 -8.37
N PRO A 549 -21.50 -30.17 -8.69
CA PRO A 549 -22.86 -29.89 -9.15
C PRO A 549 -23.26 -30.77 -10.34
N ALA A 550 -24.54 -31.11 -10.44
CA ALA A 550 -25.05 -31.91 -11.55
C ALA A 550 -24.69 -31.29 -12.90
N GLY A 551 -24.08 -32.08 -13.79
CA GLY A 551 -23.61 -31.62 -15.10
C GLY A 551 -22.26 -30.89 -15.10
N TRP A 552 -21.56 -30.78 -13.97
CA TRP A 552 -20.25 -30.10 -13.88
C TRP A 552 -19.05 -31.05 -13.94
N ALA A 553 -19.29 -32.35 -14.15
CA ALA A 553 -18.25 -33.38 -14.19
C ALA A 553 -17.10 -33.04 -15.17
N ASN A 554 -17.41 -32.50 -16.35
CA ASN A 554 -16.44 -32.13 -17.39
C ASN A 554 -15.98 -30.66 -17.34
N LYS A 555 -16.40 -29.90 -16.32
CA LYS A 555 -15.94 -28.52 -16.10
C LYS A 555 -14.63 -28.52 -15.34
N PRO A 556 -13.75 -27.52 -15.53
CA PRO A 556 -12.55 -27.38 -14.74
C PRO A 556 -12.92 -27.30 -13.25
N VAL A 557 -12.10 -27.92 -12.40
CA VAL A 557 -12.19 -27.72 -10.95
C VAL A 557 -11.68 -26.32 -10.60
N THR A 558 -12.43 -25.59 -9.78
CA THR A 558 -12.06 -24.29 -9.22
C THR A 558 -12.26 -24.30 -7.72
N TRP A 559 -12.05 -23.17 -7.03
CA TRP A 559 -12.09 -23.11 -5.56
C TRP A 559 -11.08 -24.05 -4.89
N VAL A 560 -9.90 -24.18 -5.52
CA VAL A 560 -8.75 -24.95 -5.06
C VAL A 560 -7.51 -24.06 -5.02
N GLY A 561 -6.77 -24.12 -3.93
CA GLY A 561 -5.53 -23.38 -3.72
C GLY A 561 -4.36 -24.07 -4.42
N ILE A 562 -3.21 -23.40 -4.44
CA ILE A 562 -1.99 -23.99 -5.03
C ILE A 562 -1.54 -25.24 -4.27
N GLU A 563 -1.77 -25.29 -2.96
CA GLU A 563 -1.50 -26.46 -2.11
C GLU A 563 -2.42 -27.65 -2.47
N ASP A 564 -3.71 -27.38 -2.73
CA ASP A 564 -4.68 -28.40 -3.15
C ASP A 564 -4.30 -28.97 -4.54
N ALA A 565 -3.91 -28.08 -5.46
CA ALA A 565 -3.46 -28.45 -6.80
C ALA A 565 -2.18 -29.31 -6.78
N ARG A 566 -1.22 -28.99 -5.91
CA ARG A 566 -0.01 -29.80 -5.69
C ARG A 566 -0.33 -31.16 -5.10
N ALA A 567 -1.26 -31.24 -4.14
CA ALA A 567 -1.68 -32.50 -3.55
C ALA A 567 -2.33 -33.44 -4.59
N TYR A 568 -3.21 -32.89 -5.44
CA TYR A 568 -3.77 -33.63 -6.58
C TYR A 568 -2.67 -34.09 -7.54
N ALA A 569 -1.78 -33.18 -7.95
CA ALA A 569 -0.73 -33.50 -8.91
C ALA A 569 0.16 -34.64 -8.40
N ALA A 570 0.59 -34.57 -7.14
CA ALA A 570 1.38 -35.62 -6.50
C ALA A 570 0.64 -36.97 -6.46
N TRP A 571 -0.65 -36.98 -6.09
CA TRP A 571 -1.47 -38.19 -6.10
C TRP A 571 -1.59 -38.80 -7.51
N ALA A 572 -1.72 -37.96 -8.53
CA ALA A 572 -1.82 -38.38 -9.92
C ALA A 572 -0.46 -38.79 -10.53
N GLY A 573 0.65 -38.72 -9.79
CA GLY A 573 2.01 -38.96 -10.30
C GLY A 573 2.51 -37.87 -11.26
N LYS A 574 1.99 -36.66 -11.11
CA LYS A 574 2.26 -35.48 -11.95
C LYS A 574 2.86 -34.34 -11.12
N ARG A 575 3.12 -33.20 -11.77
CA ARG A 575 3.46 -31.92 -11.11
C ARG A 575 2.73 -30.75 -11.78
N LEU A 576 2.70 -29.58 -11.13
CA LEU A 576 2.30 -28.35 -11.80
C LEU A 576 3.35 -27.97 -12.87
N PRO A 577 2.94 -27.34 -13.99
CA PRO A 577 3.88 -26.84 -14.97
C PRO A 577 4.64 -25.64 -14.41
N HIS A 578 5.91 -25.52 -14.80
CA HIS A 578 6.55 -24.22 -14.81
C HIS A 578 5.88 -23.32 -15.84
N GLU A 579 5.91 -22.00 -15.62
CA GLU A 579 5.30 -21.05 -16.54
C GLU A 579 5.86 -21.15 -17.95
N TRP A 580 7.16 -21.36 -18.09
CA TRP A 580 7.78 -21.48 -19.41
C TRP A 580 7.35 -22.77 -20.13
N GLU A 581 7.04 -23.85 -19.41
CA GLU A 581 6.44 -25.06 -19.98
C GLU A 581 5.01 -24.81 -20.44
N TRP A 582 4.24 -24.07 -19.64
CA TRP A 582 2.89 -23.64 -19.99
C TRP A 582 2.89 -22.77 -21.25
N GLN A 583 3.77 -21.76 -21.31
CA GLN A 583 3.87 -20.86 -22.45
C GLN A 583 4.34 -21.60 -23.70
N TYR A 584 5.34 -22.47 -23.59
CA TYR A 584 5.81 -23.26 -24.73
C TYR A 584 4.71 -24.18 -25.26
N ALA A 585 3.98 -24.86 -24.37
CA ALA A 585 2.87 -25.72 -24.76
C ALA A 585 1.73 -24.96 -25.47
N ALA A 586 1.56 -23.67 -25.13
CA ALA A 586 0.57 -22.78 -25.73
C ALA A 586 1.03 -22.14 -27.05
N GLN A 587 2.30 -21.72 -27.10
CA GLN A 587 2.85 -20.85 -28.14
C GLN A 587 3.56 -21.63 -29.25
N GLY A 588 4.15 -22.80 -28.93
CA GLY A 588 5.12 -23.44 -29.79
C GLY A 588 6.41 -22.61 -29.89
N GLY A 589 6.98 -22.51 -31.10
CA GLY A 589 8.25 -21.81 -31.34
C GLY A 589 8.17 -20.53 -32.16
N ASP A 590 6.97 -20.07 -32.53
CA ASP A 590 6.79 -18.96 -33.49
C ASP A 590 6.45 -17.60 -32.86
N GLY A 591 6.31 -17.54 -31.53
CA GLY A 591 6.08 -16.28 -30.81
C GLY A 591 4.64 -15.76 -30.86
N ARG A 592 3.66 -16.57 -31.29
CA ARG A 592 2.25 -16.18 -31.41
C ARG A 592 1.66 -15.56 -30.14
N ALA A 593 0.77 -14.57 -30.31
CA ALA A 593 0.08 -13.91 -29.20
C ALA A 593 -0.98 -14.80 -28.50
N TYR A 594 -1.62 -15.72 -29.20
CA TYR A 594 -2.66 -16.63 -28.68
C TYR A 594 -2.41 -18.06 -29.19
N PRO A 595 -2.96 -19.12 -28.55
CA PRO A 595 -2.72 -20.50 -28.98
C PRO A 595 -3.03 -20.75 -30.46
N TRP A 596 -4.06 -20.09 -30.98
CA TRP A 596 -4.53 -20.19 -32.37
C TRP A 596 -3.86 -19.22 -33.35
N GLY A 597 -2.97 -18.32 -32.91
CA GLY A 597 -2.24 -17.38 -33.77
C GLY A 597 -2.17 -15.96 -33.22
N GLU A 598 -1.96 -14.98 -34.09
CA GLU A 598 -1.74 -13.57 -33.70
C GLU A 598 -3.03 -12.79 -33.39
N ALA A 599 -4.09 -13.02 -34.18
CA ALA A 599 -5.34 -12.28 -34.04
C ALA A 599 -6.24 -12.93 -32.99
N TRP A 600 -6.90 -12.10 -32.17
CA TRP A 600 -7.91 -12.56 -31.23
C TRP A 600 -9.08 -13.24 -31.97
N ASP A 601 -9.49 -14.42 -31.50
CA ASP A 601 -10.65 -15.16 -32.01
C ASP A 601 -11.62 -15.45 -30.86
N ALA A 602 -12.73 -14.71 -30.80
CA ALA A 602 -13.74 -14.88 -29.74
C ALA A 602 -14.45 -16.24 -29.79
N SER A 603 -14.37 -16.99 -30.91
CA SER A 603 -14.95 -18.34 -31.01
C SER A 603 -14.05 -19.44 -30.42
N ALA A 604 -12.78 -19.11 -30.13
CA ALA A 604 -11.79 -20.02 -29.56
C ALA A 604 -11.83 -20.09 -28.02
N VAL A 605 -12.67 -19.29 -27.36
CA VAL A 605 -12.79 -19.20 -25.90
C VAL A 605 -14.26 -19.08 -25.47
N PRO A 606 -14.59 -19.33 -24.18
CA PRO A 606 -15.90 -19.02 -23.65
C PRO A 606 -16.22 -17.52 -23.76
N PRO A 607 -17.48 -17.13 -23.98
CA PRO A 607 -17.89 -15.73 -23.93
C PRO A 607 -17.55 -15.10 -22.57
N PRO A 608 -17.01 -13.86 -22.53
CA PRO A 608 -16.78 -13.17 -21.27
C PRO A 608 -18.07 -13.01 -20.46
N ASN A 609 -18.02 -13.39 -19.19
CA ASN A 609 -19.02 -13.07 -18.19
C ASN A 609 -18.71 -11.70 -17.57
N THR A 610 -19.44 -10.69 -18.01
CA THR A 610 -19.35 -9.31 -17.50
C THR A 610 -20.40 -8.98 -16.43
N GLY A 611 -21.17 -9.99 -16.01
CA GLY A 611 -22.15 -9.86 -14.94
C GLY A 611 -21.49 -9.76 -13.56
N ARG A 612 -22.32 -9.51 -12.54
CA ARG A 612 -21.87 -9.37 -11.14
C ARG A 612 -21.79 -10.69 -10.38
N THR A 613 -22.15 -11.80 -11.01
CA THR A 613 -22.15 -13.14 -10.42
C THR A 613 -21.41 -14.12 -11.32
N LEU A 614 -20.73 -15.10 -10.74
CA LEU A 614 -20.05 -16.13 -11.54
C LEU A 614 -21.04 -16.96 -12.35
N ALA A 615 -20.71 -17.19 -13.62
CA ALA A 615 -21.28 -18.23 -14.44
C ALA A 615 -20.45 -19.52 -14.26
N ALA A 616 -21.07 -20.66 -14.56
CA ALA A 616 -20.32 -21.91 -14.61
C ALA A 616 -19.21 -21.82 -15.68
N PRO A 617 -18.00 -22.34 -15.42
CA PRO A 617 -16.99 -22.50 -16.45
C PRO A 617 -17.51 -23.32 -17.64
N ALA A 618 -16.91 -23.14 -18.82
CA ALA A 618 -17.19 -24.00 -19.95
C ALA A 618 -16.59 -25.40 -19.72
N ASP A 619 -17.15 -26.39 -20.39
CA ASP A 619 -16.55 -27.73 -20.42
C ASP A 619 -15.18 -27.65 -21.11
N VAL A 620 -14.21 -28.43 -20.62
CA VAL A 620 -12.79 -28.30 -20.97
C VAL A 620 -12.42 -28.72 -22.40
N ASP A 621 -13.40 -29.02 -23.24
CA ASP A 621 -13.27 -29.39 -24.65
C ASP A 621 -14.32 -28.70 -25.55
N ALA A 622 -15.07 -27.73 -25.01
CA ALA A 622 -16.11 -27.02 -25.73
C ALA A 622 -15.58 -26.11 -26.85
N HIS A 623 -14.31 -25.69 -26.76
CA HIS A 623 -13.69 -24.72 -27.67
C HIS A 623 -12.47 -25.29 -28.41
N LEU A 624 -12.70 -26.28 -29.28
CA LEU A 624 -11.64 -26.97 -30.03
C LEU A 624 -10.76 -26.05 -30.89
N ARG A 625 -11.28 -24.90 -31.33
CA ARG A 625 -10.50 -23.87 -32.05
C ARG A 625 -9.46 -23.17 -31.19
N GLY A 626 -9.58 -23.28 -29.87
CA GLY A 626 -8.61 -22.79 -28.89
C GLY A 626 -7.38 -23.66 -28.72
N ALA A 627 -7.24 -24.75 -29.49
CA ALA A 627 -6.11 -25.65 -29.42
C ALA A 627 -4.77 -24.94 -29.73
N SER A 628 -3.74 -25.25 -28.95
CA SER A 628 -2.37 -24.86 -29.25
C SER A 628 -1.80 -25.66 -30.44
N PRO A 629 -0.60 -25.30 -30.96
CA PRO A 629 0.10 -26.09 -31.98
C PRO A 629 0.27 -27.58 -31.64
N PHE A 630 0.30 -27.90 -30.35
CA PHE A 630 0.49 -29.26 -29.84
C PHE A 630 -0.84 -29.94 -29.43
N GLY A 631 -1.99 -29.30 -29.69
CA GLY A 631 -3.31 -29.85 -29.41
C GLY A 631 -3.79 -29.70 -27.96
N VAL A 632 -3.12 -28.85 -27.17
CA VAL A 632 -3.55 -28.51 -25.80
C VAL A 632 -4.72 -27.54 -25.85
N LEU A 633 -5.80 -27.84 -25.12
CA LEU A 633 -7.04 -27.07 -25.07
C LEU A 633 -7.11 -26.19 -23.81
N ASP A 634 -8.00 -25.18 -23.85
CA ASP A 634 -8.39 -24.34 -22.72
C ASP A 634 -7.21 -23.65 -22.01
N LEU A 635 -6.21 -23.23 -22.78
CA LEU A 635 -5.10 -22.43 -22.26
C LEU A 635 -5.49 -20.95 -22.08
N VAL A 636 -6.51 -20.44 -22.79
CA VAL A 636 -6.91 -19.04 -22.69
C VAL A 636 -8.41 -18.93 -22.41
N GLY A 637 -8.80 -18.05 -21.48
CA GLY A 637 -10.17 -17.53 -21.36
C GLY A 637 -11.18 -18.35 -20.56
N ASN A 638 -10.95 -19.61 -20.20
CA ASN A 638 -11.90 -20.40 -19.40
C ASN A 638 -11.71 -20.11 -17.90
N VAL A 639 -10.65 -20.65 -17.31
CA VAL A 639 -10.21 -20.39 -15.92
C VAL A 639 -8.71 -20.08 -15.90
N TRP A 640 -8.31 -19.27 -14.93
CA TRP A 640 -6.90 -19.07 -14.61
C TRP A 640 -6.24 -20.39 -14.21
N GLN A 641 -4.93 -20.50 -14.44
CA GLN A 641 -4.19 -21.74 -14.16
C GLN A 641 -2.97 -21.48 -13.30
N TRP A 642 -2.89 -22.19 -12.18
CA TRP A 642 -1.71 -22.21 -11.29
C TRP A 642 -0.46 -22.74 -12.02
N THR A 643 0.67 -22.03 -11.88
CA THR A 643 1.99 -22.49 -12.33
C THR A 643 3.03 -22.42 -11.20
N ASP A 644 3.95 -21.47 -11.29
CA ASP A 644 5.06 -21.24 -10.37
C ASP A 644 4.61 -20.45 -9.14
N GLU A 645 5.29 -20.68 -8.01
CA GLU A 645 5.19 -19.85 -6.82
C GLU A 645 6.54 -19.18 -6.56
N TYR A 646 6.51 -17.91 -6.21
CA TYR A 646 7.66 -17.11 -5.80
C TYR A 646 7.47 -16.66 -4.36
N ALA A 647 8.57 -16.59 -3.61
CA ALA A 647 8.54 -16.16 -2.23
C ALA A 647 9.77 -15.33 -1.87
N ASP A 648 9.55 -14.34 -1.01
CA ASP A 648 10.59 -13.65 -0.24
C ASP A 648 10.19 -13.62 1.25
N ASN A 649 10.92 -12.84 2.06
CA ASN A 649 10.66 -12.75 3.50
C ASN A 649 9.32 -12.09 3.86
N HIS A 650 8.71 -11.35 2.94
CA HIS A 650 7.47 -10.58 3.16
C HIS A 650 6.31 -11.05 2.31
N THR A 651 6.52 -11.63 1.13
CA THR A 651 5.43 -11.95 0.19
C THR A 651 5.59 -13.36 -0.36
N ARG A 652 4.46 -14.05 -0.55
CA ARG A 652 4.32 -15.20 -1.46
C ARG A 652 3.40 -14.78 -2.60
N ALA A 653 3.72 -15.20 -3.81
CA ALA A 653 2.87 -14.97 -4.97
C ALA A 653 2.94 -16.14 -5.94
N ALA A 654 1.83 -16.45 -6.59
CA ALA A 654 1.81 -17.40 -7.70
C ALA A 654 1.72 -16.68 -9.04
N VAL A 655 2.34 -17.26 -10.05
CA VAL A 655 2.10 -16.91 -11.44
C VAL A 655 0.84 -17.62 -11.90
N LEU A 656 -0.07 -16.84 -12.50
CA LEU A 656 -1.30 -17.32 -13.10
C LEU A 656 -1.27 -17.08 -14.61
N ARG A 657 -1.74 -18.07 -15.36
CA ARG A 657 -1.74 -18.05 -16.83
C ARG A 657 -3.14 -18.18 -17.42
N GLY A 658 -3.31 -17.62 -18.62
CA GLY A 658 -4.49 -17.85 -19.48
C GLY A 658 -5.67 -16.91 -19.31
N GLY A 659 -5.77 -16.19 -18.19
CA GLY A 659 -6.98 -15.45 -17.85
C GLY A 659 -8.19 -16.34 -17.56
N SER A 660 -9.35 -15.72 -17.32
CA SER A 660 -10.61 -16.46 -17.13
C SER A 660 -11.77 -15.79 -17.86
N SER A 661 -12.92 -16.45 -17.86
CA SER A 661 -14.12 -15.93 -18.52
C SER A 661 -14.76 -14.80 -17.71
N TYR A 662 -14.50 -14.67 -16.41
CA TYR A 662 -15.07 -13.64 -15.57
C TYR A 662 -14.33 -12.30 -15.71
N GLN A 663 -15.08 -11.23 -16.02
CA GLN A 663 -14.55 -9.88 -16.24
C GLN A 663 -15.45 -8.86 -15.54
N PRO A 664 -15.22 -8.59 -14.24
CA PRO A 664 -16.00 -7.57 -13.54
C PRO A 664 -15.82 -6.20 -14.21
N GLN A 665 -16.90 -5.45 -14.28
CA GLN A 665 -16.94 -4.12 -14.91
C GLN A 665 -16.79 -3.00 -13.87
N THR A 666 -16.79 -1.74 -14.28
CA THR A 666 -16.77 -0.51 -13.44
C THR A 666 -15.41 0.01 -12.99
N SER A 667 -14.33 -0.78 -13.09
CA SER A 667 -13.00 -0.33 -12.67
C SER A 667 -11.89 -1.06 -13.41
N HIS A 668 -10.74 -0.40 -13.56
CA HIS A 668 -9.51 -1.03 -14.05
C HIS A 668 -8.67 -1.65 -12.91
N TRP A 669 -9.11 -1.49 -11.66
CA TRP A 669 -8.43 -2.00 -10.46
C TRP A 669 -8.78 -3.46 -10.15
N TYR A 670 -9.66 -4.11 -10.91
CA TYR A 670 -9.88 -5.56 -10.76
C TYR A 670 -8.71 -6.36 -11.31
N PHE A 671 -8.57 -7.60 -10.84
CA PHE A 671 -7.55 -8.53 -11.27
C PHE A 671 -7.53 -8.64 -12.81
N PRO A 672 -6.43 -8.22 -13.45
CA PRO A 672 -6.37 -8.03 -14.90
C PRO A 672 -6.28 -9.36 -15.65
N GLN A 673 -6.82 -9.42 -16.87
CA GLN A 673 -6.72 -10.60 -17.73
C GLN A 673 -5.33 -10.73 -18.38
N ALA A 674 -4.85 -11.96 -18.51
CA ALA A 674 -3.61 -12.32 -19.22
C ALA A 674 -3.91 -13.31 -20.35
N TYR A 675 -4.69 -12.87 -21.35
CA TYR A 675 -5.07 -13.71 -22.49
C TYR A 675 -3.96 -13.91 -23.51
N ARG A 676 -3.03 -12.95 -23.61
CA ARG A 676 -1.88 -13.11 -24.48
C ARG A 676 -0.88 -14.06 -23.85
N LEU A 677 -0.22 -14.87 -24.67
CA LEU A 677 0.77 -15.84 -24.23
C LEU A 677 2.07 -15.20 -23.73
N ASP A 678 2.31 -13.92 -23.99
CA ASP A 678 3.42 -13.15 -23.44
C ASP A 678 3.05 -12.40 -22.14
N GLN A 679 1.95 -12.79 -21.49
CA GLN A 679 1.46 -12.15 -20.26
C GLN A 679 1.19 -13.17 -19.14
N HIS A 680 1.39 -12.75 -17.90
CA HIS A 680 0.91 -13.47 -16.72
C HIS A 680 0.26 -12.56 -15.69
N GLY A 681 -0.60 -13.12 -14.85
CA GLY A 681 -1.05 -12.48 -13.61
C GLY A 681 -0.15 -12.88 -12.44
N LYS A 682 0.16 -11.93 -11.55
CA LYS A 682 0.79 -12.22 -10.26
C LYS A 682 -0.30 -12.20 -9.19
N TYR A 683 -0.53 -13.34 -8.55
CA TYR A 683 -1.58 -13.52 -7.54
C TYR A 683 -0.94 -13.63 -6.16
N LEU A 684 -1.21 -12.67 -5.28
CA LEU A 684 -0.61 -12.67 -3.95
C LEU A 684 -1.27 -13.74 -3.07
N LEU A 685 -0.46 -14.50 -2.34
CA LEU A 685 -0.90 -15.61 -1.52
C LEU A 685 -0.84 -15.23 -0.04
N MET A 686 -1.91 -15.51 0.71
CA MET A 686 -1.96 -15.37 2.17
C MET A 686 -2.19 -16.73 2.82
N ALA A 687 -3.36 -17.30 2.54
CA ALA A 687 -3.90 -18.48 3.20
C ALA A 687 -4.97 -19.14 2.32
N PRO A 688 -5.14 -20.47 2.38
CA PRO A 688 -6.08 -21.20 1.52
C PRO A 688 -7.52 -20.66 1.56
N CYS A 689 -8.03 -20.23 2.72
CA CYS A 689 -9.36 -19.61 2.84
C CYS A 689 -9.58 -18.44 1.86
N LYS A 690 -8.59 -17.58 1.69
CA LYS A 690 -8.65 -16.38 0.86
C LYS A 690 -8.25 -16.68 -0.58
N ASP A 691 -7.22 -17.49 -0.77
CA ASP A 691 -6.54 -17.69 -2.05
C ASP A 691 -7.36 -18.56 -3.02
N ARG A 692 -8.20 -19.47 -2.50
CA ARG A 692 -9.15 -20.25 -3.30
C ARG A 692 -10.15 -19.33 -3.98
N SER A 693 -10.22 -19.41 -5.31
CA SER A 693 -11.02 -18.49 -6.12
C SER A 693 -11.87 -19.23 -7.15
N GLY A 694 -13.03 -18.67 -7.48
CA GLY A 694 -14.05 -19.35 -8.30
C GLY A 694 -13.73 -19.50 -9.79
N MET A 695 -12.73 -18.78 -10.29
CA MET A 695 -12.26 -18.84 -11.68
C MET A 695 -10.78 -19.20 -11.80
N LEU A 696 -10.26 -19.92 -10.81
CA LEU A 696 -8.88 -20.35 -10.74
C LEU A 696 -8.81 -21.86 -10.55
N GLY A 697 -8.21 -22.54 -11.52
CA GLY A 697 -7.97 -23.98 -11.56
C GLY A 697 -6.52 -24.27 -11.94
N PHE A 698 -6.26 -25.44 -12.52
CA PHE A 698 -4.91 -25.84 -12.90
C PHE A 698 -4.91 -26.98 -13.92
N ARG A 699 -3.72 -27.30 -14.41
CA ARG A 699 -3.40 -28.50 -15.18
C ARG A 699 -2.05 -29.05 -14.70
N CYS A 700 -1.70 -30.26 -15.11
CA CYS A 700 -0.45 -30.88 -14.72
C CYS A 700 0.43 -31.27 -15.91
N VAL A 701 1.69 -31.57 -15.61
CA VAL A 701 2.69 -32.11 -16.54
C VAL A 701 3.38 -33.34 -15.94
N VAL A 702 3.99 -34.13 -16.82
CA VAL A 702 4.86 -35.27 -16.49
C VAL A 702 6.11 -35.19 -17.37
N ASP A 703 7.27 -35.45 -16.77
CA ASP A 703 8.56 -35.41 -17.42
C ASP A 703 8.74 -36.62 -18.36
N ALA A 704 9.35 -36.43 -19.52
CA ALA A 704 9.59 -37.51 -20.49
C ALA A 704 11.06 -37.94 -20.51
N ARG A 705 11.30 -39.20 -20.91
CA ARG A 705 12.64 -39.80 -21.00
C ARG A 705 13.42 -39.40 -22.25
#